data_AF-A0A924PSZ1-F1
#
_entry.id   AF-A0A924PSZ1-F1
#
_cell.length_a   1.000
_cell.length_b   1.000
_cell.length_c   1.000
_cell.angle_alpha   90.00
_cell.angle_beta   90.00
_cell.angle_gamma   90.00
#
_symmetry.space_group_name_H-M   'P 1'
#
loop_
_entity.id
_entity.type
_entity.pdbx_description
1 polymer ?
#
loop_
_entity_poly.entity_id
_entity_poly.type
_entity_poly.pdbx_seq_one_letter_code
_entity_poly.pdbx_strand_id
1 'polypeptide(L)'
;MSATVSSRRAVHLLSAVALAATSLMAQASTSGVVISQVYGGGGNSGATYTHDFIELFNAGSAAVSLNGWSVQYSSATGSSWQKTDLGNVLLQPGQYYLVQQAQGAGGSTPLPTADATGTVAMSGTAGKVALVSSTSLLSSTASSGPTIIDYVGYGSTANASEGSPTPPPSNTAAVIRLLAGCTDTDNNNANFVAGAPTPRNTASALNACNSSGSGGTGGGTTTPTAVKIYDIQGSGSTSPLVNTNVITSGVVTKVNNNGFYLQDPIGDGNALTSDGILVFTSTAPTVAVGNLVQVSGKVTEFNVGSASNALSLAHTVTELTAPTVTVQGSGQSILPTPLTLPVSTDAELERVEGMLVTINSQLTVSQNYFQGRFGQVTLSANGRMETPTNRFRPGASALTLAEQNALSRLLLDDGTTLQNPNPTPYFAADNTLRAGDTVDTVTGVIDYGLSTTTTDGLADYKIHPTQAVSFTRANVRTAEPDAVGGNIKVASANVLNFFTTFTSGSTAAGASGQGCTLGGAVSASNCRGADNLAEFNRQRAKIVESLSAINADVVGLMEIQNNVPNTSGSGTNADTAVLNLVAALNAKVGDSTYAVAPAPAGTTGTDAIRVALIYKPGKLGLSGTALSDTDAVNNRPPLAQTFAAANGEKFSVIVNHFKSKGSCPSSASDPNADQGDLQGCWNEQRKLQAQRLRTFASTVQANSGSTDVIIIGDLNAYAQEDPIEELTSHGYVDQIARFNSFGYSYVFDGAAGRLDHAITTPSLSTKVTRAIEWHINADEPSVIDYNTEFKQPACAACGPDYYSASPYRSSDHDPVVVGLSLLKSVNGTPGRDNLTGTAGDDVINGGEGSDTITTGAGQDVLVYTSLRDGLDTVTDFTPGSDRIDLSALLASLGIDPAQAMAASHVRLVNSSAGVQVQLDTDGSAGPAVPRALIVLRGVTASQLQSSRDLGL
;
A
#
# COMPACT_ATOMS: atom_id res chain seq x y z
N MET A 1 -22.80 64.13 2.24
CA MET A 1 -23.42 64.49 0.94
C MET A 1 -24.04 63.20 0.41
N SER A 2 -25.27 62.79 0.79
CA SER A 2 -26.60 63.37 0.44
C SER A 2 -26.71 63.59 -1.07
N ALA A 3 -27.65 63.06 -1.85
CA ALA A 3 -29.00 62.49 -1.63
C ALA A 3 -29.31 61.51 -2.79
N THR A 4 -30.03 60.38 -2.65
CA THR A 4 -31.49 60.13 -2.45
C THR A 4 -32.45 60.74 -3.48
N VAL A 5 -33.54 59.98 -3.75
CA VAL A 5 -34.85 60.31 -4.39
C VAL A 5 -34.95 59.95 -5.89
N SER A 6 -35.99 59.32 -6.43
CA SER A 6 -37.16 58.57 -5.93
C SER A 6 -37.86 57.89 -7.13
N SER A 7 -38.52 56.79 -6.82
CA SER A 7 -39.58 56.07 -7.54
C SER A 7 -40.63 56.90 -8.30
N ARG A 8 -41.27 56.27 -9.30
CA ARG A 8 -42.75 56.19 -9.45
C ARG A 8 -43.18 54.97 -10.29
N ARG A 9 -44.22 54.27 -9.79
CA ARG A 9 -44.95 53.13 -10.36
C ARG A 9 -46.13 53.60 -11.26
N ALA A 10 -46.51 52.80 -12.26
CA ALA A 10 -47.88 52.49 -12.74
C ALA A 10 -47.76 51.51 -13.94
N VAL A 11 -48.04 50.19 -13.82
CA VAL A 11 -49.32 49.44 -13.93
C VAL A 11 -50.12 49.68 -15.22
N HIS A 12 -50.14 48.67 -16.12
CA HIS A 12 -51.28 48.06 -16.86
C HIS A 12 -50.73 47.05 -17.89
N LEU A 13 -50.86 45.74 -17.67
CA LEU A 13 -51.89 44.78 -18.15
C LEU A 13 -51.77 44.30 -19.62
N LEU A 14 -51.43 43.00 -19.75
CA LEU A 14 -51.86 41.97 -20.72
C LEU A 14 -51.77 42.18 -22.25
N SER A 15 -50.92 41.36 -22.89
CA SER A 15 -51.29 40.30 -23.86
C SER A 15 -50.34 40.15 -25.05
N ALA A 16 -49.94 38.90 -25.24
CA ALA A 16 -49.09 38.29 -26.27
C ALA A 16 -49.16 38.84 -27.71
N VAL A 17 -47.98 38.97 -28.33
CA VAL A 17 -47.72 38.54 -29.72
C VAL A 17 -46.31 37.97 -29.79
N ALA A 18 -46.20 36.73 -30.24
CA ALA A 18 -44.95 36.04 -30.54
C ALA A 18 -44.21 36.76 -31.69
N LEU A 19 -42.92 37.05 -31.51
CA LEU A 19 -42.03 37.39 -32.61
C LEU A 19 -40.88 36.39 -32.62
N ALA A 20 -40.83 35.63 -33.71
CA ALA A 20 -39.87 34.58 -34.00
C ALA A 20 -38.43 35.10 -33.91
N ALA A 21 -37.64 34.52 -33.00
CA ALA A 21 -36.19 34.49 -33.17
C ALA A 21 -35.90 33.45 -34.26
N THR A 22 -35.66 33.91 -35.48
CA THR A 22 -35.04 33.09 -36.52
C THR A 22 -33.65 32.71 -36.02
N SER A 23 -33.52 31.49 -35.49
CA SER A 23 -32.25 30.80 -35.37
C SER A 23 -31.65 30.71 -36.77
N LEU A 24 -30.52 31.38 -36.97
CA LEU A 24 -29.65 31.13 -38.12
C LEU A 24 -29.36 29.64 -38.17
N MET A 25 -29.77 28.98 -39.26
CA MET A 25 -29.33 27.63 -39.56
C MET A 25 -27.81 27.64 -39.75
N ALA A 26 -27.12 26.78 -39.01
CA ALA A 26 -25.70 26.47 -39.20
C ALA A 26 -25.48 25.93 -40.64
N GLN A 27 -24.33 26.24 -41.24
CA GLN A 27 -24.04 25.99 -42.65
C GLN A 27 -23.50 24.57 -42.86
N ALA A 28 -24.39 23.57 -42.89
CA ALA A 28 -24.05 22.24 -43.41
C ALA A 28 -23.28 22.31 -44.74
N SER A 29 -22.35 21.37 -44.99
CA SER A 29 -21.55 21.28 -46.23
C SER A 29 -22.33 21.74 -47.47
N THR A 30 -21.82 22.76 -48.15
CA THR A 30 -22.50 23.42 -49.28
C THR A 30 -22.74 22.51 -50.48
N SER A 31 -22.04 21.38 -50.55
CA SER A 31 -22.14 20.37 -51.61
C SER A 31 -22.87 19.09 -51.18
N GLY A 32 -23.02 18.86 -49.87
CA GLY A 32 -23.48 17.60 -49.30
C GLY A 32 -22.40 16.52 -49.13
N VAL A 33 -21.15 16.75 -49.57
CA VAL A 33 -20.03 15.84 -49.31
C VAL A 33 -19.32 16.22 -48.01
N VAL A 34 -19.07 15.24 -47.15
CA VAL A 34 -18.42 15.39 -45.85
C VAL A 34 -17.27 14.38 -45.70
N ILE A 35 -16.32 14.66 -44.81
CA ILE A 35 -15.33 13.74 -44.28
C ILE A 35 -16.04 12.83 -43.28
N SER A 36 -16.11 11.53 -43.56
CA SER A 36 -16.76 10.56 -42.67
C SER A 36 -15.80 9.87 -41.72
N GLN A 37 -14.52 9.72 -42.06
CA GLN A 37 -13.49 9.19 -41.16
C GLN A 37 -12.11 9.82 -41.40
N VAL A 38 -11.35 9.98 -40.32
CA VAL A 38 -9.92 10.31 -40.37
C VAL A 38 -9.14 9.33 -39.50
N TYR A 39 -8.12 8.69 -40.07
CA TYR A 39 -7.27 7.73 -39.38
C TYR A 39 -5.80 7.96 -39.72
N GLY A 40 -5.03 8.45 -38.74
CA GLY A 40 -3.57 8.66 -38.83
C GLY A 40 -2.74 7.62 -38.07
N GLY A 41 -3.36 6.50 -37.68
CA GLY A 41 -2.70 5.42 -36.94
C GLY A 41 -2.06 4.35 -37.84
N GLY A 42 -2.15 4.51 -39.16
CA GLY A 42 -1.81 3.50 -40.15
C GLY A 42 -0.36 3.05 -40.08
N GLY A 43 -0.17 1.76 -39.82
CA GLY A 43 1.15 1.16 -39.70
C GLY A 43 2.01 1.68 -38.54
N ASN A 44 1.40 2.26 -37.51
CA ASN A 44 2.06 2.46 -36.22
C ASN A 44 2.05 1.17 -35.38
N SER A 45 2.82 1.13 -34.29
CA SER A 45 2.82 -0.02 -33.37
C SER A 45 1.43 -0.22 -32.74
N GLY A 46 0.89 -1.43 -32.84
CA GLY A 46 -0.45 -1.79 -32.38
C GLY A 46 -1.59 -1.48 -33.36
N ALA A 47 -1.29 -0.93 -34.55
CA ALA A 47 -2.31 -0.60 -35.54
C ALA A 47 -2.93 -1.83 -36.22
N THR A 48 -4.22 -1.74 -36.57
CA THR A 48 -4.89 -2.77 -37.38
C THR A 48 -4.54 -2.62 -38.87
N TYR A 49 -4.72 -1.41 -39.41
CA TYR A 49 -4.45 -1.11 -40.82
C TYR A 49 -3.03 -0.63 -41.07
N THR A 50 -2.48 -1.00 -42.24
CA THR A 50 -1.11 -0.66 -42.65
C THR A 50 -0.93 0.78 -43.16
N HIS A 51 -2.01 1.47 -43.49
CA HIS A 51 -2.00 2.81 -44.07
C HIS A 51 -2.95 3.76 -43.35
N ASP A 52 -2.55 5.03 -43.32
CA ASP A 52 -3.43 6.14 -42.97
C ASP A 52 -4.55 6.26 -44.01
N PHE A 53 -5.70 6.81 -43.64
CA PHE A 53 -6.75 7.12 -44.61
C PHE A 53 -7.66 8.27 -44.20
N ILE A 54 -8.27 8.88 -45.21
CA ILE A 54 -9.39 9.81 -45.09
C ILE A 54 -10.55 9.21 -45.90
N GLU A 55 -11.73 9.12 -45.30
CA GLU A 55 -12.95 8.67 -45.97
C GLU A 55 -13.89 9.86 -46.17
N LEU A 56 -14.45 9.99 -47.37
CA LEU A 56 -15.50 10.95 -47.68
C LEU A 56 -16.83 10.22 -47.85
N PHE A 57 -17.91 10.97 -47.69
CA PHE A 57 -19.27 10.49 -47.83
C PHE A 57 -20.18 11.56 -48.40
N ASN A 58 -21.03 11.21 -49.37
CA ASN A 58 -22.05 12.12 -49.88
C ASN A 58 -23.34 12.00 -49.05
N ALA A 59 -23.48 12.88 -48.05
CA ALA A 59 -24.68 13.02 -47.23
C ALA A 59 -25.82 13.79 -47.93
N GLY A 60 -25.55 14.39 -49.09
CA GLY A 60 -26.52 15.13 -49.89
C GLY A 60 -27.47 14.25 -50.69
N SER A 61 -28.45 14.88 -51.35
CA SER A 61 -29.47 14.21 -52.17
C SER A 61 -29.15 14.17 -53.66
N ALA A 62 -28.00 14.70 -54.08
CA ALA A 62 -27.58 14.75 -55.48
C ALA A 62 -26.15 14.23 -55.66
N ALA A 63 -25.84 13.69 -56.85
CA ALA A 63 -24.49 13.22 -57.14
C ALA A 63 -23.52 14.41 -57.29
N VAL A 64 -22.32 14.30 -56.71
CA VAL A 64 -21.32 15.37 -56.68
C VAL A 64 -20.06 14.94 -57.43
N SER A 65 -19.61 15.75 -58.38
CA SER A 65 -18.33 15.51 -59.05
C SER A 65 -17.19 15.97 -58.15
N LEU A 66 -16.26 15.07 -57.82
CA LEU A 66 -15.04 15.40 -57.07
C LEU A 66 -13.89 15.85 -57.99
N ASN A 67 -14.16 16.06 -59.28
CA ASN A 67 -13.14 16.44 -60.24
C ASN A 67 -12.52 17.80 -59.87
N GLY A 68 -11.20 17.82 -59.73
CA GLY A 68 -10.44 19.02 -59.32
C GLY A 68 -10.48 19.31 -57.81
N TRP A 69 -11.01 18.42 -56.99
CA TRP A 69 -11.01 18.55 -55.53
C TRP A 69 -9.75 17.89 -54.91
N SER A 70 -9.47 18.21 -53.66
CA SER A 70 -8.40 17.58 -52.87
C SER A 70 -8.82 17.36 -51.42
N VAL A 71 -8.28 16.32 -50.77
CA VAL A 71 -8.18 16.30 -49.30
C VAL A 71 -6.82 16.82 -48.90
N GLN A 72 -6.79 17.71 -47.91
CA GLN A 72 -5.56 18.35 -47.44
C GLN A 72 -5.39 18.09 -45.95
N TYR A 73 -4.14 17.92 -45.52
CA TYR A 73 -3.78 17.68 -44.13
C TYR A 73 -2.73 18.68 -43.64
N SER A 74 -2.84 19.09 -42.39
CA SER A 74 -1.82 19.84 -41.65
C SER A 74 -1.73 19.33 -40.21
N SER A 75 -0.58 19.53 -39.57
CA SER A 75 -0.42 19.18 -38.15
C SER A 75 -1.35 20.01 -37.26
N ALA A 76 -1.56 19.57 -36.01
CA ALA A 76 -2.52 20.16 -35.08
C ALA A 76 -2.40 21.70 -34.98
N THR A 77 -1.19 22.24 -34.95
CA THR A 77 -0.92 23.70 -34.86
C THR A 77 -0.36 24.32 -36.15
N GLY A 78 -0.04 23.51 -37.16
CA GLY A 78 0.60 23.97 -38.40
C GLY A 78 -0.33 24.76 -39.33
N SER A 79 0.28 25.57 -40.20
CA SER A 79 -0.38 26.33 -41.27
C SER A 79 0.07 25.91 -42.69
N SER A 80 1.00 24.96 -42.78
CA SER A 80 1.45 24.37 -44.04
C SER A 80 0.65 23.11 -44.32
N TRP A 81 0.11 23.00 -45.53
CA TRP A 81 -0.77 21.90 -45.92
C TRP A 81 -0.08 20.97 -46.92
N GLN A 82 -0.35 19.68 -46.80
CA GLN A 82 -0.08 18.65 -47.80
C GLN A 82 -1.42 18.19 -48.37
N LYS A 83 -1.46 17.70 -49.61
CA LYS A 83 -2.71 17.30 -50.25
C LYS A 83 -2.61 15.97 -50.98
N THR A 84 -3.77 15.35 -51.16
CA THR A 84 -4.01 14.31 -52.14
C THR A 84 -5.13 14.79 -53.06
N ASP A 85 -4.83 14.86 -54.36
CA ASP A 85 -5.83 15.22 -55.37
C ASP A 85 -6.82 14.06 -55.54
N LEU A 86 -8.11 14.37 -55.63
CA LEU A 86 -9.17 13.36 -55.77
C LEU A 86 -9.34 12.97 -57.25
N GLY A 87 -9.78 11.73 -57.47
CA GLY A 87 -10.03 11.21 -58.82
C GLY A 87 -11.24 11.86 -59.50
N ASN A 88 -11.32 11.73 -60.82
CA ASN A 88 -12.51 12.13 -61.58
C ASN A 88 -13.66 11.14 -61.35
N VAL A 89 -14.35 11.29 -60.22
CA VAL A 89 -15.49 10.47 -59.82
C VAL A 89 -16.75 11.34 -59.68
N LEU A 90 -17.90 10.74 -59.98
CA LEU A 90 -19.22 11.28 -59.65
C LEU A 90 -19.77 10.50 -58.45
N LEU A 91 -19.60 11.04 -57.25
CA LEU A 91 -19.97 10.40 -55.99
C LEU A 91 -21.49 10.47 -55.78
N GLN A 92 -22.16 9.32 -55.78
CA GLN A 92 -23.62 9.24 -55.65
C GLN A 92 -24.07 9.56 -54.21
N PRO A 93 -25.31 10.02 -53.99
CA PRO A 93 -25.91 10.13 -52.67
C PRO A 93 -25.75 8.83 -51.87
N GLY A 94 -25.27 8.94 -50.64
CA GLY A 94 -25.01 7.82 -49.75
C GLY A 94 -23.77 6.99 -50.09
N GLN A 95 -22.95 7.39 -51.05
CA GLN A 95 -21.74 6.66 -51.42
C GLN A 95 -20.52 7.15 -50.63
N TYR A 96 -19.62 6.22 -50.28
CA TYR A 96 -18.33 6.51 -49.65
C TYR A 96 -17.22 6.63 -50.69
N TYR A 97 -16.14 7.33 -50.34
CA TYR A 97 -14.93 7.47 -51.16
C TYR A 97 -13.70 7.38 -50.27
N LEU A 98 -12.87 6.36 -50.47
CA LEU A 98 -11.70 6.08 -49.64
C LEU A 98 -10.44 6.68 -50.24
N VAL A 99 -9.76 7.54 -49.48
CA VAL A 99 -8.46 8.10 -49.84
C VAL A 99 -7.39 7.46 -48.97
N GLN A 100 -6.59 6.56 -49.55
CA GLN A 100 -5.40 6.03 -48.88
C GLN A 100 -4.35 7.12 -48.72
N GLN A 101 -3.62 7.09 -47.61
CA GLN A 101 -2.52 8.01 -47.30
C GLN A 101 -1.22 7.23 -47.03
N ALA A 102 -0.30 7.77 -46.23
CA ALA A 102 1.01 7.14 -46.02
C ALA A 102 0.91 5.72 -45.43
N GLN A 103 1.87 4.88 -45.81
CA GLN A 103 2.08 3.56 -45.23
C GLN A 103 3.04 3.66 -44.05
N GLY A 104 2.70 3.06 -42.90
CA GLY A 104 3.60 2.89 -41.77
C GLY A 104 4.38 1.56 -41.80
N ALA A 105 5.17 1.29 -40.77
CA ALA A 105 6.03 0.10 -40.69
C ALA A 105 5.35 -1.13 -40.04
N GLY A 106 4.22 -0.93 -39.36
CA GLY A 106 3.40 -1.94 -38.69
C GLY A 106 2.05 -2.17 -39.38
N GLY A 107 1.07 -2.69 -38.63
CA GLY A 107 -0.24 -3.07 -39.16
C GLY A 107 -0.25 -4.43 -39.84
N SER A 108 -1.35 -5.16 -39.70
CA SER A 108 -1.50 -6.51 -40.28
C SER A 108 -2.50 -6.58 -41.44
N THR A 109 -3.34 -5.55 -41.59
CA THR A 109 -4.46 -5.55 -42.53
C THR A 109 -4.29 -4.43 -43.58
N PRO A 110 -4.27 -4.73 -44.88
CA PRO A 110 -4.37 -3.71 -45.93
C PRO A 110 -5.73 -2.98 -45.88
N LEU A 111 -5.79 -1.75 -46.38
CA LEU A 111 -7.08 -1.09 -46.64
C LEU A 111 -7.85 -1.84 -47.75
N PRO A 112 -9.19 -1.74 -47.79
CA PRO A 112 -9.93 -2.01 -49.02
C PRO A 112 -9.36 -1.19 -50.18
N THR A 113 -9.57 -1.64 -51.43
CA THR A 113 -9.09 -0.92 -52.61
C THR A 113 -9.49 0.56 -52.55
N ALA A 114 -8.52 1.45 -52.39
CA ALA A 114 -8.79 2.88 -52.26
C ALA A 114 -9.23 3.49 -53.60
N ASP A 115 -10.09 4.50 -53.53
CA ASP A 115 -10.58 5.23 -54.70
C ASP A 115 -9.60 6.33 -55.15
N ALA A 116 -8.73 6.78 -54.23
CA ALA A 116 -7.56 7.60 -54.50
C ALA A 116 -6.39 7.21 -53.60
N THR A 117 -5.17 7.40 -54.09
CA THR A 117 -3.94 7.09 -53.35
C THR A 117 -3.11 8.35 -53.15
N GLY A 118 -2.88 8.70 -51.89
CA GLY A 118 -1.96 9.71 -51.42
C GLY A 118 -0.80 9.10 -50.63
N THR A 119 0.11 9.96 -50.21
CA THR A 119 1.30 9.59 -49.41
C THR A 119 1.49 10.50 -48.20
N VAL A 120 0.45 11.24 -47.80
CA VAL A 120 0.54 12.19 -46.70
C VAL A 120 0.60 11.44 -45.39
N ALA A 121 1.66 11.63 -44.60
CA ALA A 121 1.75 11.06 -43.26
C ALA A 121 0.89 11.89 -42.30
N MET A 122 -0.08 11.23 -41.64
CA MET A 122 -0.97 11.87 -40.68
C MET A 122 -0.59 11.49 -39.25
N SER A 123 -0.98 12.34 -38.30
CA SER A 123 -0.76 12.07 -36.89
C SER A 123 -1.80 11.10 -36.35
N GLY A 124 -1.36 10.10 -35.60
CA GLY A 124 -2.26 9.16 -34.91
C GLY A 124 -2.98 9.76 -33.69
N THR A 125 -2.68 11.01 -33.30
CA THR A 125 -3.18 11.60 -32.04
C THR A 125 -3.79 13.00 -32.19
N ALA A 126 -3.26 13.87 -33.08
CA ALA A 126 -3.81 15.20 -33.30
C ALA A 126 -3.39 15.83 -34.64
N GLY A 127 -4.32 16.46 -35.35
CA GLY A 127 -4.12 17.01 -36.69
C GLY A 127 -5.35 17.71 -37.26
N LYS A 128 -5.27 18.17 -38.52
CA LYS A 128 -6.37 18.83 -39.22
C LYS A 128 -6.49 18.31 -40.65
N VAL A 129 -7.70 18.01 -41.10
CA VAL A 129 -8.03 17.59 -42.46
C VAL A 129 -9.07 18.52 -43.06
N ALA A 130 -8.86 18.99 -44.28
CA ALA A 130 -9.82 19.79 -45.02
C ALA A 130 -10.17 19.13 -46.35
N LEU A 131 -11.46 19.03 -46.67
CA LEU A 131 -11.95 18.73 -48.00
C LEU A 131 -12.07 20.05 -48.78
N VAL A 132 -11.39 20.16 -49.92
CA VAL A 132 -11.26 21.41 -50.66
C VAL A 132 -11.69 21.23 -52.11
N SER A 133 -12.55 22.10 -52.62
CA SER A 133 -13.06 22.07 -54.01
C SER A 133 -12.07 22.58 -55.06
N SER A 134 -10.77 22.53 -54.75
CA SER A 134 -9.68 22.91 -55.64
C SER A 134 -8.43 22.09 -55.29
N THR A 135 -7.45 22.11 -56.19
CA THR A 135 -6.13 21.50 -55.97
C THR A 135 -5.08 22.50 -55.46
N SER A 136 -5.46 23.75 -55.17
CA SER A 136 -4.54 24.72 -54.54
C SER A 136 -4.44 24.46 -53.04
N LEU A 137 -3.22 24.45 -52.52
CA LEU A 137 -2.98 24.26 -51.09
C LEU A 137 -3.54 25.44 -50.28
N LEU A 138 -4.18 25.14 -49.16
CA LEU A 138 -4.53 26.15 -48.16
C LEU A 138 -3.25 26.78 -47.60
N SER A 139 -3.32 28.08 -47.29
CA SER A 139 -2.20 28.86 -46.73
C SER A 139 -2.48 29.43 -45.34
N SER A 140 -3.65 29.09 -44.77
CA SER A 140 -4.08 29.55 -43.44
C SER A 140 -4.61 28.40 -42.59
N THR A 141 -4.82 28.66 -41.31
CA THR A 141 -5.48 27.73 -40.37
C THR A 141 -6.98 27.96 -40.27
N ALA A 142 -7.58 28.82 -41.10
CA ALA A 142 -9.02 29.05 -41.05
C ALA A 142 -9.77 27.75 -41.38
N SER A 143 -10.74 27.37 -40.53
CA SER A 143 -11.56 26.17 -40.71
C SER A 143 -12.75 26.39 -41.66
N SER A 144 -12.89 27.58 -42.24
CA SER A 144 -13.88 27.90 -43.26
C SER A 144 -13.29 28.82 -44.32
N GLY A 145 -13.84 28.75 -45.53
CA GLY A 145 -13.40 29.54 -46.67
C GLY A 145 -14.17 29.18 -47.94
N PRO A 146 -14.08 29.99 -49.02
CA PRO A 146 -14.91 29.82 -50.21
C PRO A 146 -14.63 28.53 -50.99
N THR A 147 -13.52 27.84 -50.71
CA THR A 147 -13.13 26.58 -51.34
C THR A 147 -13.10 25.40 -50.37
N ILE A 148 -13.33 25.62 -49.07
CA ILE A 148 -13.37 24.56 -48.05
C ILE A 148 -14.80 24.03 -48.01
N ILE A 149 -14.94 22.72 -48.22
CA ILE A 149 -16.22 22.01 -48.27
C ILE A 149 -16.57 21.37 -46.92
N ASP A 150 -15.57 20.82 -46.24
CA ASP A 150 -15.67 20.25 -44.89
C ASP A 150 -14.28 20.32 -44.23
N TYR A 151 -14.22 20.45 -42.90
CA TYR A 151 -13.01 20.59 -42.12
C TYR A 151 -13.08 19.85 -40.78
N VAL A 152 -12.14 18.92 -40.56
CA VAL A 152 -12.02 18.13 -39.32
C VAL A 152 -10.73 18.47 -38.59
N GLY A 153 -10.84 19.14 -37.44
CA GLY A 153 -9.76 19.20 -36.44
C GLY A 153 -9.91 18.07 -35.43
N TYR A 154 -8.86 17.27 -35.22
CA TYR A 154 -8.87 16.15 -34.29
C TYR A 154 -7.75 16.22 -33.26
N GLY A 155 -8.05 15.76 -32.04
CA GLY A 155 -7.15 15.85 -30.89
C GLY A 155 -7.16 17.23 -30.23
N SER A 156 -6.91 17.26 -28.92
CA SER A 156 -7.07 18.46 -28.09
C SER A 156 -6.13 19.63 -28.43
N THR A 157 -5.09 19.39 -29.23
CA THR A 157 -4.11 20.40 -29.63
C THR A 157 -4.38 20.99 -31.03
N ALA A 158 -5.43 20.55 -31.74
CA ALA A 158 -5.82 21.14 -33.01
C ALA A 158 -6.26 22.58 -32.81
N ASN A 159 -5.54 23.53 -33.43
CA ASN A 159 -5.80 24.96 -33.27
C ASN A 159 -6.90 25.52 -34.21
N ALA A 160 -7.53 24.65 -34.99
CA ALA A 160 -8.68 24.96 -35.82
C ALA A 160 -9.50 23.69 -36.07
N SER A 161 -10.82 23.88 -36.13
CA SER A 161 -11.86 22.85 -36.31
C SER A 161 -13.15 23.55 -36.74
N GLU A 162 -14.11 22.81 -37.27
CA GLU A 162 -15.50 23.28 -37.25
C GLU A 162 -16.00 23.18 -35.81
N GLY A 163 -16.46 24.29 -35.23
CA GLY A 163 -16.84 24.34 -33.82
C GLY A 163 -15.66 23.99 -32.90
N SER A 164 -15.70 22.81 -32.28
CA SER A 164 -14.65 22.29 -31.40
C SER A 164 -14.02 21.00 -31.96
N PRO A 165 -12.72 20.72 -31.71
CA PRO A 165 -12.06 19.53 -32.23
C PRO A 165 -12.69 18.22 -31.74
N THR A 166 -12.57 17.16 -32.53
CA THR A 166 -12.99 15.81 -32.11
C THR A 166 -12.12 15.29 -30.94
N PRO A 167 -12.59 14.27 -30.20
CA PRO A 167 -11.71 13.45 -29.36
C PRO A 167 -10.49 12.92 -30.16
N PRO A 168 -9.35 12.67 -29.50
CA PRO A 168 -8.16 12.18 -30.19
C PRO A 168 -8.36 10.75 -30.74
N PRO A 169 -7.92 10.45 -31.98
CA PRO A 169 -7.75 9.08 -32.45
C PRO A 169 -6.58 8.39 -31.73
N SER A 170 -6.33 7.13 -32.09
CA SER A 170 -5.16 6.37 -31.62
C SER A 170 -4.64 5.46 -32.74
N ASN A 171 -3.59 4.67 -32.45
CA ASN A 171 -3.15 3.63 -33.39
C ASN A 171 -4.23 2.56 -33.65
N THR A 172 -5.26 2.43 -32.82
CA THR A 172 -6.36 1.46 -33.00
C THR A 172 -7.72 2.12 -33.26
N ALA A 173 -7.78 3.46 -33.30
CA ALA A 173 -9.03 4.20 -33.45
C ALA A 173 -8.92 5.32 -34.50
N ALA A 174 -9.92 5.39 -35.40
CA ALA A 174 -10.19 6.55 -36.23
C ALA A 174 -11.14 7.51 -35.51
N VAL A 175 -11.21 8.76 -35.96
CA VAL A 175 -12.37 9.61 -35.65
C VAL A 175 -13.43 9.40 -36.72
N ILE A 176 -14.64 9.04 -36.31
CA ILE A 176 -15.72 8.55 -37.16
C ILE A 176 -16.94 9.45 -37.02
N ARG A 177 -17.42 10.00 -38.15
CA ARG A 177 -18.60 10.85 -38.20
C ARG A 177 -19.86 10.04 -37.89
N LEU A 178 -20.66 10.52 -36.95
CA LEU A 178 -21.89 9.91 -36.44
C LEU A 178 -22.93 9.67 -37.55
N LEU A 179 -23.82 8.71 -37.29
CA LEU A 179 -24.83 8.23 -38.25
C LEU A 179 -24.22 7.86 -39.61
N ALA A 180 -23.05 7.21 -39.58
CA ALA A 180 -22.33 6.77 -40.75
C ALA A 180 -22.11 7.88 -41.80
N GLY A 181 -21.80 9.10 -41.32
CA GLY A 181 -21.55 10.27 -42.18
C GLY A 181 -22.76 11.17 -42.41
N CYS A 182 -23.98 10.81 -41.99
CA CYS A 182 -25.17 11.64 -42.22
C CYS A 182 -25.32 12.85 -41.29
N THR A 183 -24.46 13.01 -40.28
CA THR A 183 -24.56 14.11 -39.31
C THR A 183 -23.49 15.17 -39.57
N ASP A 184 -23.92 16.40 -39.85
CA ASP A 184 -23.05 17.55 -40.02
C ASP A 184 -23.69 18.80 -39.42
N THR A 185 -23.15 19.26 -38.28
CA THR A 185 -23.63 20.43 -37.54
C THR A 185 -22.57 21.53 -37.46
N ASP A 186 -21.55 21.47 -38.30
CA ASP A 186 -20.35 22.32 -38.25
C ASP A 186 -19.67 22.32 -36.87
N ASN A 187 -19.71 21.17 -36.19
CA ASN A 187 -19.04 21.01 -34.90
C ASN A 187 -18.43 19.62 -34.79
N ASN A 188 -17.12 19.52 -34.99
CA ASN A 188 -16.45 18.23 -35.08
C ASN A 188 -16.62 17.41 -33.78
N ASN A 189 -16.57 18.04 -32.59
CA ASN A 189 -16.82 17.35 -31.32
C ASN A 189 -18.25 16.78 -31.18
N ALA A 190 -19.25 17.43 -31.79
CA ALA A 190 -20.63 16.95 -31.76
C ALA A 190 -20.91 15.90 -32.85
N ASN A 191 -20.03 15.79 -33.86
CA ASN A 191 -20.28 14.96 -35.03
C ASN A 191 -19.36 13.74 -35.13
N PHE A 192 -18.28 13.66 -34.35
CA PHE A 192 -17.33 12.55 -34.42
C PHE A 192 -17.11 11.87 -33.08
N VAL A 193 -16.86 10.56 -33.14
CA VAL A 193 -16.41 9.75 -32.00
C VAL A 193 -15.12 9.01 -32.37
N ALA A 194 -14.25 8.75 -31.39
CA ALA A 194 -13.11 7.86 -31.59
C ALA A 194 -13.58 6.40 -31.51
N GLY A 195 -13.23 5.57 -32.49
CA GLY A 195 -13.63 4.17 -32.54
C GLY A 195 -12.84 3.37 -33.56
N ALA A 196 -13.02 2.05 -33.59
CA ALA A 196 -12.27 1.17 -34.50
C ALA A 196 -12.46 1.61 -35.97
N PRO A 197 -11.37 1.78 -36.75
CA PRO A 197 -11.46 2.22 -38.15
C PRO A 197 -12.29 1.26 -39.00
N THR A 198 -13.19 1.79 -39.83
CA THR A 198 -14.06 1.01 -40.73
C THR A 198 -14.02 1.56 -42.15
N PRO A 199 -12.87 1.50 -42.85
CA PRO A 199 -12.71 2.13 -44.16
C PRO A 199 -13.66 1.55 -45.22
N ARG A 200 -14.33 2.42 -45.97
CA ARG A 200 -15.28 2.11 -47.05
C ARG A 200 -14.96 2.93 -48.30
N ASN A 201 -14.98 2.26 -49.44
CA ASN A 201 -14.74 2.84 -50.77
C ASN A 201 -16.04 2.93 -51.58
N THR A 202 -15.96 3.37 -52.83
CA THR A 202 -17.13 3.51 -53.72
C THR A 202 -17.86 2.21 -54.05
N ALA A 203 -17.25 1.04 -53.80
CA ALA A 203 -17.88 -0.27 -53.97
C ALA A 203 -18.73 -0.70 -52.75
N SER A 204 -18.67 0.05 -51.65
CA SER A 204 -19.47 -0.21 -50.44
C SER A 204 -20.94 0.10 -50.69
N ALA A 205 -21.83 -0.57 -49.94
CA ALA A 205 -23.27 -0.33 -50.03
C ALA A 205 -23.62 1.14 -49.74
N LEU A 206 -24.55 1.69 -50.53
CA LEU A 206 -25.03 3.08 -50.35
C LEU A 206 -25.76 3.24 -49.02
N ASN A 207 -25.53 4.36 -48.33
CA ASN A 207 -26.14 4.73 -47.06
C ASN A 207 -26.98 6.02 -47.22
N ALA A 208 -28.31 5.90 -47.26
CA ALA A 208 -29.18 7.05 -47.54
C ALA A 208 -29.45 7.93 -46.31
N CYS A 209 -29.18 9.24 -46.42
CA CYS A 209 -29.52 10.24 -45.39
C CYS A 209 -30.91 10.85 -45.68
N ASN A 210 -31.95 10.35 -45.01
CA ASN A 210 -33.32 10.87 -45.23
C ASN A 210 -33.61 12.09 -44.34
N SER A 211 -33.95 13.24 -44.95
CA SER A 211 -34.51 14.41 -44.27
C SER A 211 -36.00 14.19 -43.97
N SER A 212 -36.38 14.28 -42.69
CA SER A 212 -37.66 13.91 -42.04
C SER A 212 -37.61 12.52 -41.37
N GLY A 213 -37.05 12.49 -40.17
CA GLY A 213 -37.01 11.33 -39.28
C GLY A 213 -37.29 11.69 -37.83
N SER A 214 -38.30 12.52 -37.57
CA SER A 214 -39.07 12.33 -36.33
C SER A 214 -39.81 11.00 -36.49
N GLY A 215 -39.30 9.94 -35.85
CA GLY A 215 -40.05 8.70 -35.60
C GLY A 215 -40.40 7.88 -36.83
N GLY A 216 -39.61 6.86 -37.12
CA GLY A 216 -39.87 5.92 -38.21
C GLY A 216 -39.15 4.60 -38.06
N THR A 217 -39.04 4.11 -36.82
CA THR A 217 -39.30 2.67 -36.63
C THR A 217 -40.61 2.39 -37.37
N GLY A 218 -40.82 1.24 -38.02
CA GLY A 218 -42.18 0.71 -37.96
C GLY A 218 -42.57 0.81 -36.49
N GLY A 219 -43.54 1.65 -36.13
CA GLY A 219 -43.89 1.90 -34.74
C GLY A 219 -44.28 0.58 -34.08
N GLY A 220 -43.36 -0.18 -33.51
CA GLY A 220 -42.98 0.15 -32.16
C GLY A 220 -41.89 1.19 -32.30
N THR A 221 -42.03 2.41 -31.82
CA THR A 221 -41.55 2.57 -30.45
C THR A 221 -40.59 1.41 -30.09
N THR A 222 -39.31 1.52 -30.43
CA THR A 222 -38.39 1.19 -29.36
C THR A 222 -38.49 2.42 -28.44
N THR A 223 -39.67 2.76 -27.86
CA THR A 223 -39.97 2.31 -26.48
C THR A 223 -38.74 1.58 -26.03
N PRO A 224 -37.77 2.30 -25.44
CA PRO A 224 -36.59 1.64 -24.90
C PRO A 224 -37.11 0.38 -24.24
N THR A 225 -36.58 -0.78 -24.66
CA THR A 225 -37.26 -2.04 -24.35
C THR A 225 -37.45 -2.07 -22.85
N ALA A 226 -38.68 -2.30 -22.40
CA ALA A 226 -38.94 -2.43 -20.98
C ALA A 226 -38.24 -3.73 -20.56
N VAL A 227 -37.05 -3.59 -19.99
CA VAL A 227 -36.19 -4.70 -19.59
C VAL A 227 -36.00 -4.62 -18.09
N LYS A 228 -36.03 -5.78 -17.45
CA LYS A 228 -35.79 -5.90 -16.03
C LYS A 228 -34.30 -5.81 -15.72
N ILE A 229 -33.94 -5.35 -14.54
CA ILE A 229 -32.53 -5.05 -14.23
C ILE A 229 -31.66 -6.32 -14.35
N TYR A 230 -32.16 -7.46 -13.87
CA TYR A 230 -31.50 -8.76 -14.03
C TYR A 230 -31.32 -9.24 -15.47
N ASP A 231 -32.17 -8.82 -16.41
CA ASP A 231 -32.01 -9.11 -17.85
C ASP A 231 -30.99 -8.15 -18.51
N ILE A 232 -30.82 -6.94 -17.95
CA ILE A 232 -29.76 -6.00 -18.37
C ILE A 232 -28.41 -6.51 -17.90
N GLN A 233 -28.28 -6.90 -16.63
CA GLN A 233 -27.04 -7.46 -16.09
C GLN A 233 -26.70 -8.80 -16.78
N GLY A 234 -27.66 -9.73 -16.83
CA GLY A 234 -27.41 -11.07 -17.32
C GLY A 234 -26.55 -11.91 -16.37
N SER A 235 -26.18 -13.12 -16.79
CA SER A 235 -25.48 -14.09 -15.94
C SER A 235 -23.98 -14.23 -16.22
N GLY A 236 -23.42 -13.35 -17.06
CA GLY A 236 -22.01 -13.31 -17.40
C GLY A 236 -21.36 -12.04 -16.86
N SER A 237 -20.05 -11.89 -17.05
CA SER A 237 -19.26 -10.72 -16.61
C SER A 237 -19.42 -9.49 -17.51
N THR A 238 -20.38 -9.51 -18.42
CA THR A 238 -20.72 -8.40 -19.33
C THR A 238 -22.19 -8.54 -19.69
N SER A 239 -22.87 -7.40 -19.81
CA SER A 239 -24.27 -7.36 -20.17
C SER A 239 -24.54 -7.97 -21.57
N PRO A 240 -25.61 -8.78 -21.73
CA PRO A 240 -26.06 -9.22 -23.05
C PRO A 240 -26.67 -8.08 -23.89
N LEU A 241 -26.89 -6.90 -23.28
CA LEU A 241 -27.55 -5.74 -23.89
C LEU A 241 -26.62 -4.55 -24.09
N VAL A 242 -25.29 -4.73 -23.99
CA VAL A 242 -24.31 -3.67 -24.29
C VAL A 242 -24.64 -2.96 -25.60
N ASN A 243 -24.55 -1.63 -25.58
CA ASN A 243 -24.92 -0.73 -26.67
C ASN A 243 -26.42 -0.63 -27.01
N THR A 244 -27.30 -1.20 -26.18
CA THR A 244 -28.77 -1.10 -26.36
C THR A 244 -29.36 0.00 -25.47
N ASN A 245 -30.37 0.72 -25.98
CA ASN A 245 -31.18 1.63 -25.17
C ASN A 245 -32.35 0.87 -24.52
N VAL A 246 -32.45 0.96 -23.20
CA VAL A 246 -33.46 0.23 -22.39
C VAL A 246 -34.25 1.19 -21.53
N ILE A 247 -35.48 0.82 -21.17
CA ILE A 247 -36.23 1.40 -20.05
C ILE A 247 -36.26 0.34 -18.97
N THR A 248 -35.86 0.71 -17.76
CA THR A 248 -36.03 -0.15 -16.59
C THR A 248 -36.66 0.64 -15.46
N SER A 249 -37.08 -0.04 -14.40
CA SER A 249 -37.63 0.59 -13.21
C SER A 249 -37.13 -0.12 -11.98
N GLY A 250 -36.83 0.65 -10.93
CA GLY A 250 -36.28 0.11 -9.70
C GLY A 250 -36.30 1.14 -8.58
N VAL A 251 -35.85 0.71 -7.40
CA VAL A 251 -35.73 1.56 -6.23
C VAL A 251 -34.28 2.04 -6.12
N VAL A 252 -34.11 3.34 -5.89
CA VAL A 252 -32.79 3.92 -5.63
C VAL A 252 -32.29 3.45 -4.27
N THR A 253 -31.19 2.69 -4.24
CA THR A 253 -30.62 2.11 -3.00
C THR A 253 -29.46 2.94 -2.44
N LYS A 254 -28.71 3.63 -3.30
CA LYS A 254 -27.65 4.57 -2.92
C LYS A 254 -27.49 5.67 -3.96
N VAL A 255 -27.13 6.87 -3.51
CA VAL A 255 -26.80 8.02 -4.37
C VAL A 255 -25.35 8.43 -4.13
N ASN A 256 -24.60 8.60 -5.22
CA ASN A 256 -23.22 9.11 -5.24
C ASN A 256 -23.20 10.51 -5.89
N ASN A 257 -22.01 11.12 -5.98
CA ASN A 257 -21.81 12.46 -6.54
C ASN A 257 -21.98 12.55 -8.08
N ASN A 258 -21.94 11.42 -8.79
CA ASN A 258 -21.97 11.34 -10.26
C ASN A 258 -22.91 10.26 -10.80
N GLY A 259 -23.70 9.62 -9.94
CA GLY A 259 -24.60 8.52 -10.29
C GLY A 259 -25.36 7.99 -9.08
N PHE A 260 -26.19 6.97 -9.29
CA PHE A 260 -26.94 6.29 -8.24
C PHE A 260 -27.13 4.81 -8.58
N TYR A 261 -27.29 3.97 -7.57
CA TYR A 261 -27.59 2.55 -7.75
C TYR A 261 -29.10 2.32 -7.70
N LEU A 262 -29.56 1.50 -8.62
CA LEU A 262 -30.96 1.16 -8.84
C LEU A 262 -31.13 -0.35 -8.72
N GLN A 263 -32.11 -0.81 -7.94
CA GLN A 263 -32.37 -2.24 -7.76
C GLN A 263 -33.84 -2.61 -8.03
N ASP A 264 -34.09 -3.76 -8.66
CA ASP A 264 -35.44 -4.24 -8.91
C ASP A 264 -36.10 -4.59 -7.55
N PRO A 265 -37.33 -4.10 -7.27
CA PRO A 265 -37.96 -4.31 -5.97
C PRO A 265 -38.38 -5.75 -5.67
N ILE A 266 -38.49 -6.61 -6.69
CA ILE A 266 -38.88 -8.00 -6.55
C ILE A 266 -37.70 -8.92 -6.86
N GLY A 267 -36.89 -8.55 -7.86
CA GLY A 267 -35.86 -9.40 -8.44
C GLY A 267 -36.42 -10.60 -9.19
N ASP A 268 -35.52 -11.45 -9.72
CA ASP A 268 -35.90 -12.71 -10.38
C ASP A 268 -35.70 -13.95 -9.49
N GLY A 269 -35.04 -13.80 -8.33
CA GLY A 269 -34.72 -14.89 -7.41
C GLY A 269 -33.63 -15.83 -7.94
N ASN A 270 -32.91 -15.45 -8.99
CA ASN A 270 -31.83 -16.23 -9.57
C ASN A 270 -30.48 -15.73 -9.03
N ALA A 271 -29.79 -16.59 -8.29
CA ALA A 271 -28.49 -16.25 -7.73
C ALA A 271 -27.38 -16.03 -8.77
N LEU A 272 -27.65 -16.22 -10.07
CA LEU A 272 -26.70 -16.02 -11.17
C LEU A 272 -26.78 -14.64 -11.83
N THR A 273 -27.76 -13.81 -11.47
CA THR A 273 -28.03 -12.51 -12.10
C THR A 273 -28.11 -11.43 -11.02
N SER A 274 -27.56 -10.24 -11.30
CA SER A 274 -27.69 -9.10 -10.39
C SER A 274 -29.03 -8.38 -10.62
N ASP A 275 -29.76 -8.12 -9.53
CA ASP A 275 -30.96 -7.27 -9.57
C ASP A 275 -30.65 -5.76 -9.48
N GLY A 276 -29.37 -5.41 -9.33
CA GLY A 276 -28.88 -4.04 -9.16
C GLY A 276 -28.11 -3.54 -10.37
N ILE A 277 -28.10 -2.23 -10.59
CA ILE A 277 -27.33 -1.60 -11.68
C ILE A 277 -26.92 -0.18 -11.30
N LEU A 278 -25.75 0.26 -11.78
CA LEU A 278 -25.31 1.64 -11.69
C LEU A 278 -25.99 2.50 -12.77
N VAL A 279 -26.51 3.66 -12.37
CA VAL A 279 -26.98 4.69 -13.29
C VAL A 279 -26.02 5.88 -13.23
N PHE A 280 -25.23 6.05 -14.29
CA PHE A 280 -24.22 7.10 -14.38
C PHE A 280 -24.81 8.39 -14.97
N THR A 281 -24.79 9.45 -14.18
CA THR A 281 -25.38 10.76 -14.54
C THR A 281 -24.34 11.82 -14.86
N SER A 282 -23.04 11.53 -14.73
CA SER A 282 -21.89 12.45 -14.88
C SER A 282 -21.86 13.68 -13.95
N THR A 283 -22.97 13.94 -13.28
CA THR A 283 -23.22 15.05 -12.36
C THR A 283 -24.08 14.54 -11.21
N ALA A 284 -24.20 15.32 -10.13
CA ALA A 284 -25.02 14.93 -8.98
C ALA A 284 -26.47 14.66 -9.40
N PRO A 285 -27.01 13.45 -9.15
CA PRO A 285 -28.36 13.10 -9.55
C PRO A 285 -29.40 13.79 -8.67
N THR A 286 -30.62 13.96 -9.20
CA THR A 286 -31.73 14.66 -8.53
C THR A 286 -32.70 13.72 -7.79
N VAL A 287 -32.41 12.41 -7.78
CA VAL A 287 -33.20 11.38 -7.08
C VAL A 287 -32.78 11.24 -5.62
N ALA A 288 -33.63 10.65 -4.79
CA ALA A 288 -33.31 10.28 -3.41
C ALA A 288 -33.43 8.77 -3.19
N VAL A 289 -32.67 8.25 -2.22
CA VAL A 289 -32.81 6.86 -1.75
C VAL A 289 -34.27 6.57 -1.38
N GLY A 290 -34.76 5.39 -1.78
CA GLY A 290 -36.14 4.97 -1.62
C GLY A 290 -37.12 5.55 -2.64
N ASN A 291 -36.65 6.30 -3.64
CA ASN A 291 -37.47 6.65 -4.81
C ASN A 291 -37.63 5.42 -5.71
N LEU A 292 -38.87 5.14 -6.12
CA LEU A 292 -39.14 4.28 -7.27
C LEU A 292 -39.01 5.13 -8.52
N VAL A 293 -38.10 4.76 -9.41
CA VAL A 293 -37.81 5.53 -10.62
C VAL A 293 -37.89 4.64 -11.86
N GLN A 294 -38.33 5.24 -12.96
CA GLN A 294 -38.16 4.69 -14.29
C GLN A 294 -36.98 5.41 -14.95
N VAL A 295 -36.04 4.62 -15.49
CA VAL A 295 -34.82 5.12 -16.13
C VAL A 295 -34.80 4.63 -17.57
N SER A 296 -34.67 5.55 -18.52
CA SER A 296 -34.29 5.25 -19.89
C SER A 296 -32.81 5.57 -20.06
N GLY A 297 -31.99 4.65 -20.57
CA GLY A 297 -30.56 4.88 -20.75
C GLY A 297 -29.92 3.87 -21.70
N LYS A 298 -28.64 4.10 -22.03
CA LYS A 298 -27.84 3.18 -22.84
C LYS A 298 -27.03 2.26 -21.94
N VAL A 299 -27.11 0.95 -22.16
CA VAL A 299 -26.29 -0.04 -21.44
C VAL A 299 -24.84 0.00 -21.93
N THR A 300 -23.90 0.13 -21.02
CA THR A 300 -22.44 0.17 -21.29
C THR A 300 -21.66 -0.61 -20.25
N GLU A 301 -20.49 -1.10 -20.66
CA GLU A 301 -19.46 -1.64 -19.76
C GLU A 301 -18.43 -0.55 -19.45
N PHE A 302 -18.23 -0.26 -18.18
CA PHE A 302 -17.27 0.74 -17.73
C PHE A 302 -16.02 0.07 -17.15
N ASN A 303 -14.87 0.32 -17.79
CA ASN A 303 -13.57 -0.01 -17.21
C ASN A 303 -13.15 1.10 -16.24
N VAL A 304 -13.12 0.77 -14.96
CA VAL A 304 -12.77 1.67 -13.84
C VAL A 304 -11.30 2.07 -13.78
N GLY A 305 -10.43 1.33 -14.47
CA GLY A 305 -8.99 1.59 -14.56
C GLY A 305 -8.56 2.09 -15.94
N SER A 306 -7.25 2.09 -16.19
CA SER A 306 -6.74 2.37 -17.54
C SER A 306 -7.08 1.22 -18.49
N ALA A 307 -7.07 1.49 -19.79
CA ALA A 307 -7.26 0.46 -20.82
C ALA A 307 -6.13 -0.61 -20.85
N SER A 308 -5.06 -0.44 -20.07
CA SER A 308 -3.99 -1.44 -19.91
C SER A 308 -4.07 -2.20 -18.59
N ASN A 309 -4.99 -1.85 -17.70
CA ASN A 309 -5.16 -2.52 -16.41
C ASN A 309 -5.91 -3.84 -16.59
N ALA A 310 -5.20 -4.96 -16.45
CA ALA A 310 -5.77 -6.28 -16.68
C ALA A 310 -6.87 -6.66 -15.67
N LEU A 311 -6.80 -6.17 -14.42
CA LEU A 311 -7.79 -6.48 -13.39
C LEU A 311 -9.12 -5.80 -13.71
N SER A 312 -9.10 -4.49 -13.96
CA SER A 312 -10.34 -3.75 -14.27
C SER A 312 -10.89 -4.00 -15.67
N LEU A 313 -10.09 -4.55 -16.59
CA LEU A 313 -10.59 -5.07 -17.87
C LEU A 313 -11.30 -6.42 -17.73
N ALA A 314 -10.93 -7.22 -16.73
CA ALA A 314 -11.57 -8.51 -16.46
C ALA A 314 -12.91 -8.34 -15.71
N HIS A 315 -13.11 -7.18 -15.06
CA HIS A 315 -14.29 -6.84 -14.25
C HIS A 315 -14.77 -5.43 -14.62
N THR A 316 -15.51 -5.32 -15.72
CA THR A 316 -16.15 -4.06 -16.10
C THR A 316 -17.48 -3.90 -15.37
N VAL A 317 -17.81 -2.67 -15.00
CA VAL A 317 -19.08 -2.37 -14.31
C VAL A 317 -20.18 -2.15 -15.35
N THR A 318 -21.29 -2.87 -15.23
CA THR A 318 -22.46 -2.63 -16.09
C THR A 318 -23.21 -1.39 -15.62
N GLU A 319 -23.35 -0.39 -16.50
CA GLU A 319 -24.02 0.87 -16.16
C GLU A 319 -25.00 1.36 -17.23
N LEU A 320 -25.95 2.20 -16.81
CA LEU A 320 -26.79 3.00 -17.70
C LEU A 320 -26.22 4.40 -17.85
N THR A 321 -25.86 4.77 -19.07
CA THR A 321 -25.35 6.10 -19.44
C THR A 321 -26.39 6.93 -20.19
N ALA A 322 -26.16 8.25 -20.24
CA ALA A 322 -27.10 9.25 -20.77
C ALA A 322 -28.56 9.07 -20.26
N PRO A 323 -28.76 8.89 -18.94
CA PRO A 323 -30.07 8.49 -18.42
C PRO A 323 -31.08 9.64 -18.47
N THR A 324 -32.33 9.30 -18.81
CA THR A 324 -33.52 10.11 -18.51
C THR A 324 -34.28 9.44 -17.37
N VAL A 325 -34.50 10.17 -16.28
CA VAL A 325 -35.06 9.62 -15.04
C VAL A 325 -36.42 10.24 -14.72
N THR A 326 -37.42 9.40 -14.44
CA THR A 326 -38.75 9.81 -13.99
C THR A 326 -39.04 9.19 -12.63
N VAL A 327 -39.31 10.01 -11.61
CA VAL A 327 -39.71 9.54 -10.28
C VAL A 327 -41.19 9.13 -10.30
N GLN A 328 -41.47 7.88 -9.96
CA GLN A 328 -42.81 7.27 -9.94
C GLN A 328 -43.40 7.20 -8.52
N GLY A 329 -42.55 7.17 -7.50
CA GLY A 329 -42.96 7.14 -6.10
C GLY A 329 -41.79 7.33 -5.15
N SER A 330 -42.09 7.44 -3.85
CA SER A 330 -41.11 7.59 -2.77
C SER A 330 -41.45 6.69 -1.58
N GLY A 331 -40.50 6.54 -0.65
CA GLY A 331 -40.68 5.75 0.58
C GLY A 331 -40.58 4.23 0.38
N GLN A 332 -40.05 3.77 -0.75
CA GLN A 332 -39.76 2.35 -0.97
C GLN A 332 -38.49 1.93 -0.23
N SER A 333 -38.40 0.64 0.13
CA SER A 333 -37.22 0.05 0.74
C SER A 333 -36.93 -1.30 0.11
N ILE A 334 -35.66 -1.58 -0.13
CA ILE A 334 -35.17 -2.90 -0.53
C ILE A 334 -34.65 -3.63 0.71
N LEU A 335 -35.03 -4.89 0.89
CA LEU A 335 -34.41 -5.75 1.89
C LEU A 335 -33.00 -6.13 1.39
N PRO A 336 -31.91 -5.84 2.14
CA PRO A 336 -30.57 -6.19 1.69
C PRO A 336 -30.40 -7.70 1.49
N THR A 337 -29.76 -8.09 0.39
CA THR A 337 -29.41 -9.49 0.12
C THR A 337 -28.29 -9.94 1.06
N PRO A 338 -28.44 -11.06 1.80
CA PRO A 338 -27.35 -11.59 2.62
C PRO A 338 -26.17 -12.03 1.75
N LEU A 339 -24.98 -11.51 2.06
CA LEU A 339 -23.71 -11.93 1.46
C LEU A 339 -22.82 -12.54 2.56
N THR A 340 -22.16 -13.65 2.23
CA THR A 340 -21.22 -14.32 3.14
C THR A 340 -19.82 -14.20 2.58
N LEU A 341 -18.87 -13.76 3.40
CA LEU A 341 -17.43 -13.84 3.13
C LEU A 341 -16.80 -14.92 4.02
N PRO A 342 -15.80 -15.69 3.53
CA PRO A 342 -15.28 -15.67 2.16
C PRO A 342 -16.29 -16.19 1.14
N VAL A 343 -16.23 -15.68 -0.10
CA VAL A 343 -17.00 -16.22 -1.22
C VAL A 343 -16.35 -17.51 -1.73
N SER A 344 -17.12 -18.40 -2.38
CA SER A 344 -16.53 -19.62 -2.95
C SER A 344 -15.78 -19.36 -4.25
N THR A 345 -16.22 -18.34 -4.98
CA THR A 345 -15.62 -17.87 -6.24
C THR A 345 -15.85 -16.37 -6.38
N ASP A 346 -14.98 -15.68 -7.09
CA ASP A 346 -15.11 -14.24 -7.37
C ASP A 346 -16.43 -13.88 -8.10
N ALA A 347 -16.95 -14.81 -8.90
CA ALA A 347 -18.25 -14.67 -9.56
C ALA A 347 -19.44 -14.46 -8.60
N GLU A 348 -19.32 -14.78 -7.31
CA GLU A 348 -20.38 -14.50 -6.33
C GLU A 348 -20.49 -13.00 -6.03
N LEU A 349 -19.40 -12.24 -6.08
CA LEU A 349 -19.40 -10.78 -5.90
C LEU A 349 -19.91 -10.09 -7.16
N GLU A 350 -19.49 -10.55 -8.34
CA GLU A 350 -20.01 -10.12 -9.65
C GLU A 350 -21.54 -10.20 -9.70
N ARG A 351 -22.12 -11.32 -9.25
CA ARG A 351 -23.57 -11.56 -9.29
C ARG A 351 -24.38 -10.66 -8.36
N VAL A 352 -23.73 -9.91 -7.47
CA VAL A 352 -24.38 -8.92 -6.62
C VAL A 352 -23.90 -7.49 -6.89
N GLU A 353 -23.17 -7.27 -7.99
CA GLU A 353 -22.76 -5.92 -8.42
C GLU A 353 -23.97 -4.99 -8.53
N GLY A 354 -23.90 -3.82 -7.89
CA GLY A 354 -24.96 -2.84 -7.86
C GLY A 354 -26.13 -3.17 -6.92
N MET A 355 -26.15 -4.34 -6.28
CA MET A 355 -27.19 -4.71 -5.31
C MET A 355 -26.86 -4.20 -3.91
N LEU A 356 -27.90 -3.85 -3.16
CA LEU A 356 -27.85 -3.64 -1.72
C LEU A 356 -27.70 -4.99 -1.01
N VAL A 357 -26.56 -5.19 -0.33
CA VAL A 357 -26.24 -6.40 0.41
C VAL A 357 -26.03 -6.12 1.90
N THR A 358 -26.09 -7.18 2.70
CA THR A 358 -25.66 -7.16 4.10
C THR A 358 -24.75 -8.34 4.41
N ILE A 359 -23.60 -8.06 5.02
CA ILE A 359 -22.69 -9.07 5.56
C ILE A 359 -22.87 -9.05 7.06
N ASN A 360 -23.33 -10.16 7.63
CA ASN A 360 -23.61 -10.31 9.07
C ASN A 360 -22.58 -11.21 9.78
N SER A 361 -21.48 -11.54 9.10
CA SER A 361 -20.31 -12.16 9.71
C SER A 361 -19.31 -11.10 10.11
N GLN A 362 -18.58 -11.35 11.19
CA GLN A 362 -17.51 -10.45 11.61
C GLN A 362 -16.40 -10.39 10.56
N LEU A 363 -16.06 -9.17 10.17
CA LEU A 363 -14.92 -8.87 9.30
C LEU A 363 -13.83 -8.17 10.10
N THR A 364 -12.59 -8.34 9.68
CA THR A 364 -11.40 -7.72 10.28
C THR A 364 -10.81 -6.70 9.32
N VAL A 365 -10.39 -5.55 9.84
CA VAL A 365 -9.60 -4.60 9.07
C VAL A 365 -8.25 -5.21 8.75
N SER A 366 -7.98 -5.46 7.49
CA SER A 366 -6.72 -6.03 7.01
C SER A 366 -5.72 -4.94 6.60
N GLN A 367 -6.22 -3.81 6.06
CA GLN A 367 -5.40 -2.66 5.67
C GLN A 367 -6.20 -1.34 5.70
N ASN A 368 -5.51 -0.25 6.02
CA ASN A 368 -6.05 1.11 6.14
C ASN A 368 -5.18 2.18 5.43
N TYR A 369 -4.24 1.78 4.57
CA TYR A 369 -3.28 2.68 3.90
C TYR A 369 -3.97 3.78 3.06
N PHE A 370 -5.07 3.44 2.38
CA PHE A 370 -5.84 4.38 1.55
C PHE A 370 -6.99 5.07 2.29
N GLN A 371 -7.14 4.85 3.60
CA GLN A 371 -8.24 5.41 4.39
C GLN A 371 -8.23 6.94 4.34
N GLY A 372 -7.07 7.56 4.62
CA GLY A 372 -6.94 9.01 4.59
C GLY A 372 -7.05 9.60 3.20
N ARG A 373 -6.59 8.86 2.18
CA ARG A 373 -6.50 9.38 0.80
C ARG A 373 -7.79 9.21 0.01
N PHE A 374 -8.51 8.11 0.19
CA PHE A 374 -9.68 7.75 -0.63
C PHE A 374 -10.86 7.22 0.19
N GLY A 375 -10.78 7.24 1.52
CA GLY A 375 -11.84 6.69 2.36
C GLY A 375 -11.99 5.17 2.20
N GLN A 376 -10.89 4.47 1.91
CA GLN A 376 -10.88 3.05 1.58
C GLN A 376 -10.18 2.21 2.67
N VAL A 377 -10.83 1.13 3.09
CA VAL A 377 -10.34 0.17 4.10
C VAL A 377 -10.57 -1.25 3.59
N THR A 378 -9.52 -2.08 3.56
CA THR A 378 -9.66 -3.49 3.17
C THR A 378 -10.14 -4.30 4.37
N LEU A 379 -11.27 -4.99 4.21
CA LEU A 379 -11.83 -5.91 5.18
C LEU A 379 -11.58 -7.36 4.74
N SER A 380 -11.46 -8.27 5.69
CA SER A 380 -11.35 -9.71 5.42
C SER A 380 -12.18 -10.55 6.39
N ALA A 381 -12.73 -11.65 5.89
CA ALA A 381 -13.31 -12.69 6.71
C ALA A 381 -12.22 -13.56 7.38
N ASN A 382 -12.60 -14.27 8.44
CA ASN A 382 -11.73 -15.22 9.16
C ASN A 382 -10.47 -14.61 9.82
N GLY A 383 -10.51 -13.31 10.13
CA GLY A 383 -9.39 -12.60 10.73
C GLY A 383 -8.58 -11.83 9.70
N ARG A 384 -7.37 -11.43 10.09
CA ARG A 384 -6.44 -10.70 9.23
C ARG A 384 -5.84 -11.64 8.18
N MET A 385 -5.67 -11.14 6.95
CA MET A 385 -4.96 -11.89 5.93
C MET A 385 -3.47 -11.99 6.25
N GLU A 386 -2.91 -13.18 6.06
CA GLU A 386 -1.47 -13.44 6.20
C GLU A 386 -0.81 -13.48 4.82
N THR A 387 0.36 -12.87 4.70
CA THR A 387 1.16 -12.96 3.49
C THR A 387 1.55 -14.42 3.24
N PRO A 388 1.25 -15.02 2.07
CA PRO A 388 1.41 -16.45 1.88
C PRO A 388 2.82 -16.99 2.14
N THR A 389 3.85 -16.25 1.70
CA THR A 389 5.27 -16.60 1.93
C THR A 389 5.78 -16.25 3.33
N ASN A 390 4.92 -15.77 4.22
CA ASN A 390 5.18 -15.72 5.66
C ASN A 390 4.87 -17.08 6.33
N ARG A 391 3.87 -17.81 5.81
CA ARG A 391 3.43 -19.09 6.38
C ARG A 391 3.99 -20.31 5.67
N PHE A 392 4.08 -20.25 4.35
CA PHE A 392 4.48 -21.38 3.51
C PHE A 392 5.68 -21.02 2.64
N ARG A 393 6.57 -21.98 2.42
CA ARG A 393 7.58 -21.87 1.36
C ARG A 393 6.88 -21.59 0.01
N PRO A 394 7.52 -20.85 -0.91
CA PRO A 394 7.03 -20.63 -2.27
C PRO A 394 6.58 -21.95 -2.93
N GLY A 395 5.38 -21.95 -3.50
CA GLY A 395 4.79 -23.14 -4.12
C GLY A 395 3.27 -23.25 -3.90
N ALA A 396 2.74 -24.47 -4.11
CA ALA A 396 1.30 -24.71 -4.17
C ALA A 396 0.53 -24.28 -2.91
N SER A 397 1.07 -24.51 -1.71
CA SER A 397 0.41 -24.08 -0.46
C SER A 397 0.35 -22.56 -0.32
N ALA A 398 1.41 -21.85 -0.74
CA ALA A 398 1.41 -20.39 -0.74
C ALA A 398 0.41 -19.83 -1.76
N LEU A 399 0.34 -20.41 -2.97
CA LEU A 399 -0.67 -20.04 -3.98
C LEU A 399 -2.09 -20.30 -3.49
N THR A 400 -2.33 -21.44 -2.83
CA THR A 400 -3.65 -21.75 -2.25
C THR A 400 -4.06 -20.72 -1.19
N LEU A 401 -3.13 -20.27 -0.34
CA LEU A 401 -3.42 -19.22 0.64
C LEU A 401 -3.64 -17.86 -0.03
N ALA A 402 -2.93 -17.55 -1.13
CA ALA A 402 -3.15 -16.34 -1.91
C ALA A 402 -4.59 -16.32 -2.50
N GLU A 403 -5.05 -17.44 -3.05
CA GLU A 403 -6.42 -17.60 -3.56
C GLU A 403 -7.45 -17.46 -2.43
N GLN A 404 -7.20 -18.07 -1.26
CA GLN A 404 -8.07 -17.93 -0.08
C GLN A 404 -8.16 -16.48 0.41
N ASN A 405 -7.04 -15.76 0.44
CA ASN A 405 -7.02 -14.35 0.81
C ASN A 405 -7.88 -13.52 -0.15
N ALA A 406 -7.72 -13.72 -1.47
CA ALA A 406 -8.51 -13.03 -2.49
C ALA A 406 -10.02 -13.26 -2.32
N LEU A 407 -10.44 -14.49 -2.04
CA LEU A 407 -11.85 -14.84 -1.81
C LEU A 407 -12.42 -14.34 -0.47
N SER A 408 -11.56 -13.92 0.46
CA SER A 408 -11.95 -13.51 1.81
C SER A 408 -12.13 -12.01 1.99
N ARG A 409 -11.73 -11.19 1.01
CA ARG A 409 -11.60 -9.74 1.19
C ARG A 409 -12.66 -8.95 0.43
N LEU A 410 -12.88 -7.73 0.91
CA LEU A 410 -13.73 -6.73 0.28
C LEU A 410 -13.26 -5.34 0.70
N LEU A 411 -13.31 -4.36 -0.21
CA LEU A 411 -12.93 -2.98 0.11
C LEU A 411 -14.15 -2.20 0.65
N LEU A 412 -14.09 -1.72 1.88
CA LEU A 412 -15.03 -0.73 2.39
C LEU A 412 -14.64 0.66 1.84
N ASP A 413 -15.52 1.28 1.06
CA ASP A 413 -15.27 2.56 0.38
C ASP A 413 -16.35 3.57 0.77
N ASP A 414 -15.97 4.78 1.17
CA ASP A 414 -16.92 5.82 1.64
C ASP A 414 -17.95 6.28 0.59
N GLY A 415 -17.75 5.92 -0.68
CA GLY A 415 -18.68 6.21 -1.79
C GLY A 415 -18.66 7.66 -2.25
N THR A 416 -17.67 8.46 -1.82
CA THR A 416 -17.55 9.86 -2.24
C THR A 416 -16.73 10.04 -3.51
N THR A 417 -15.85 9.09 -3.84
CA THR A 417 -14.81 9.18 -4.89
C THR A 417 -13.83 10.35 -4.71
N LEU A 418 -13.91 11.06 -3.58
CA LEU A 418 -13.07 12.23 -3.29
C LEU A 418 -11.68 11.80 -2.81
N GLN A 419 -10.68 12.58 -3.19
CA GLN A 419 -9.38 12.50 -2.54
C GLN A 419 -9.36 13.33 -1.26
N ASN A 420 -8.80 12.74 -0.20
CA ASN A 420 -8.68 13.32 1.14
C ASN A 420 -10.03 13.75 1.73
N PRO A 421 -11.00 12.82 1.83
CA PRO A 421 -12.34 13.12 2.35
C PRO A 421 -12.28 13.84 3.70
N ASN A 422 -13.17 14.81 3.87
CA ASN A 422 -13.31 15.60 5.08
C ASN A 422 -14.76 15.56 5.58
N PRO A 423 -15.04 14.95 6.74
CA PRO A 423 -14.09 14.28 7.63
C PRO A 423 -13.49 12.99 7.03
N THR A 424 -12.34 12.56 7.54
CA THR A 424 -11.76 11.26 7.17
C THR A 424 -12.66 10.15 7.73
N PRO A 425 -13.13 9.19 6.91
CA PRO A 425 -14.11 8.23 7.35
C PRO A 425 -13.51 7.16 8.26
N TYR A 426 -14.38 6.52 9.04
CA TYR A 426 -14.11 5.33 9.85
C TYR A 426 -13.15 5.49 11.03
N PHE A 427 -12.73 6.71 11.36
CA PHE A 427 -11.99 6.95 12.59
C PHE A 427 -12.83 6.78 13.84
N ALA A 428 -12.20 6.19 14.86
CA ALA A 428 -12.69 6.22 16.22
C ALA A 428 -12.35 7.56 16.90
N ALA A 429 -12.78 7.72 18.15
CA ALA A 429 -12.59 8.96 18.93
C ALA A 429 -11.11 9.31 19.19
N ASP A 430 -10.19 8.35 19.10
CA ASP A 430 -8.74 8.54 19.21
C ASP A 430 -8.06 8.83 17.86
N ASN A 431 -8.87 9.14 16.82
CA ASN A 431 -8.44 9.48 15.47
C ASN A 431 -7.60 8.38 14.78
N THR A 432 -7.90 7.10 15.05
CA THR A 432 -7.35 5.98 14.27
C THR A 432 -8.38 4.88 14.02
N LEU A 433 -8.11 4.08 13.00
CA LEU A 433 -8.69 2.76 12.76
C LEU A 433 -7.52 1.82 12.53
N ARG A 434 -7.35 0.79 13.35
CA ARG A 434 -6.19 -0.10 13.25
C ARG A 434 -6.52 -1.35 12.47
N ALA A 435 -5.57 -1.83 11.67
CA ALA A 435 -5.66 -3.20 11.17
C ALA A 435 -5.75 -4.17 12.37
N GLY A 436 -6.62 -5.17 12.28
CA GLY A 436 -7.00 -6.03 13.40
C GLY A 436 -8.25 -5.57 14.16
N ASP A 437 -8.73 -4.33 14.00
CA ASP A 437 -10.08 -3.97 14.47
C ASP A 437 -11.16 -4.72 13.68
N THR A 438 -12.35 -4.86 14.25
CA THR A 438 -13.42 -5.68 13.64
C THR A 438 -14.70 -4.90 13.41
N VAL A 439 -15.53 -5.40 12.49
CA VAL A 439 -16.89 -4.91 12.25
C VAL A 439 -17.82 -6.11 12.12
N ASP A 440 -18.92 -6.12 12.87
CA ASP A 440 -19.83 -7.27 12.92
C ASP A 440 -20.88 -7.26 11.79
N THR A 441 -21.19 -6.08 11.25
CA THR A 441 -22.17 -5.95 10.18
C THR A 441 -21.82 -4.80 9.26
N VAL A 442 -21.87 -5.05 7.95
CA VAL A 442 -21.75 -4.04 6.91
C VAL A 442 -22.92 -4.18 5.95
N THR A 443 -23.70 -3.12 5.80
CA THR A 443 -24.78 -3.03 4.80
C THR A 443 -24.44 -1.94 3.80
N GLY A 444 -24.46 -2.27 2.52
CA GLY A 444 -24.01 -1.37 1.46
C GLY A 444 -24.29 -1.91 0.07
N VAL A 445 -23.97 -1.12 -0.94
CA VAL A 445 -24.07 -1.55 -2.34
C VAL A 445 -22.71 -2.07 -2.81
N ILE A 446 -22.69 -3.21 -3.51
CA ILE A 446 -21.47 -3.76 -4.11
C ILE A 446 -21.14 -3.03 -5.42
N ASP A 447 -19.86 -2.80 -5.66
CA ASP A 447 -19.30 -2.22 -6.89
C ASP A 447 -17.92 -2.83 -7.15
N TYR A 448 -17.30 -2.54 -8.29
CA TYR A 448 -15.91 -2.88 -8.58
C TYR A 448 -15.10 -1.61 -8.85
N GLY A 449 -13.84 -1.54 -8.38
CA GLY A 449 -13.07 -0.31 -8.57
C GLY A 449 -11.60 -0.37 -8.16
N LEU A 450 -10.86 0.67 -8.52
CA LEU A 450 -9.46 0.84 -8.10
C LEU A 450 -9.33 0.86 -6.58
N SER A 451 -8.32 0.15 -6.07
CA SER A 451 -7.89 0.07 -4.67
C SER A 451 -6.48 0.65 -4.51
N THR A 452 -6.15 1.67 -5.31
CA THR A 452 -4.82 2.30 -5.41
C THR A 452 -4.93 3.77 -5.84
N THR A 453 -3.80 4.49 -5.82
CA THR A 453 -3.68 5.86 -6.36
C THR A 453 -3.50 5.92 -7.88
N THR A 454 -3.19 4.81 -8.56
CA THR A 454 -2.87 4.80 -10.00
C THR A 454 -3.92 4.06 -10.81
N THR A 455 -4.16 4.50 -12.04
CA THR A 455 -5.19 3.88 -12.90
C THR A 455 -4.80 2.48 -13.40
N ASP A 456 -3.53 2.12 -13.33
CA ASP A 456 -2.95 0.85 -13.74
C ASP A 456 -2.64 -0.11 -12.59
N GLY A 457 -2.89 0.28 -11.34
CA GLY A 457 -2.62 -0.55 -10.17
C GLY A 457 -3.80 -1.44 -9.78
N LEU A 458 -3.85 -1.81 -8.49
CA LEU A 458 -4.81 -2.79 -7.98
C LEU A 458 -6.28 -2.34 -8.10
N ALA A 459 -7.16 -3.31 -8.32
CA ALA A 459 -8.61 -3.14 -8.28
C ALA A 459 -9.23 -4.30 -7.48
N ASP A 460 -10.40 -4.06 -6.89
CA ASP A 460 -11.12 -5.04 -6.09
C ASP A 460 -12.61 -4.70 -6.01
N TYR A 461 -13.42 -5.66 -5.56
CA TYR A 461 -14.80 -5.38 -5.20
C TYR A 461 -14.88 -4.48 -3.98
N LYS A 462 -15.88 -3.62 -4.01
CA LYS A 462 -16.13 -2.60 -3.00
C LYS A 462 -17.51 -2.80 -2.41
N ILE A 463 -17.65 -2.39 -1.16
CA ILE A 463 -18.94 -2.13 -0.55
C ILE A 463 -19.02 -0.65 -0.16
N HIS A 464 -20.01 0.01 -0.74
CA HIS A 464 -20.34 1.38 -0.39
C HIS A 464 -21.43 1.38 0.69
N PRO A 465 -21.10 1.74 1.94
CA PRO A 465 -22.06 1.61 3.03
C PRO A 465 -23.26 2.53 2.81
N THR A 466 -24.44 2.02 3.15
CA THR A 466 -25.71 2.79 3.17
C THR A 466 -26.12 3.15 4.59
N GLN A 467 -25.40 2.65 5.58
CA GLN A 467 -25.56 2.91 7.01
C GLN A 467 -24.20 3.27 7.62
N ALA A 468 -24.20 3.90 8.79
CA ALA A 468 -22.97 4.16 9.51
C ALA A 468 -22.27 2.84 9.88
N VAL A 469 -20.97 2.74 9.59
CA VAL A 469 -20.15 1.58 9.95
C VAL A 469 -19.55 1.81 11.33
N SER A 470 -19.76 0.87 12.25
CA SER A 470 -19.22 0.93 13.61
C SER A 470 -18.21 -0.19 13.83
N PHE A 471 -16.97 0.20 14.13
CA PHE A 471 -15.89 -0.74 14.42
C PHE A 471 -15.76 -1.03 15.92
N THR A 472 -15.43 -2.27 16.24
CA THR A 472 -15.02 -2.74 17.57
C THR A 472 -13.50 -2.69 17.68
N ARG A 473 -13.01 -2.14 18.80
CA ARG A 473 -11.57 -2.02 19.09
C ARG A 473 -10.99 -3.35 19.57
N ALA A 474 -10.66 -4.22 18.63
CA ALA A 474 -10.04 -5.52 18.91
C ALA A 474 -8.51 -5.45 18.96
N ASN A 475 -7.88 -4.45 18.30
CA ASN A 475 -6.44 -4.24 18.34
C ASN A 475 -6.09 -2.92 19.07
N VAL A 476 -5.98 -2.99 20.40
CA VAL A 476 -5.76 -1.82 21.26
C VAL A 476 -4.28 -1.46 21.33
N ARG A 477 -4.02 -0.15 21.35
CA ARG A 477 -2.69 0.46 21.48
C ARG A 477 -2.07 0.16 22.86
N THR A 478 -0.83 -0.34 22.92
CA THR A 478 -0.06 -0.48 24.18
C THR A 478 1.00 0.61 24.34
N ALA A 479 1.16 1.16 25.54
CA ALA A 479 2.11 2.26 25.81
C ALA A 479 3.59 1.83 25.67
N GLU A 480 3.88 0.55 25.88
CA GLU A 480 5.20 -0.05 25.78
C GLU A 480 5.10 -1.47 25.19
N PRO A 481 6.20 -2.02 24.65
CA PRO A 481 6.22 -3.43 24.22
C PRO A 481 6.04 -4.39 25.39
N ASP A 482 5.46 -5.56 25.13
CA ASP A 482 5.40 -6.64 26.11
C ASP A 482 6.80 -6.98 26.67
N ALA A 483 6.84 -7.40 27.94
CA ALA A 483 8.11 -7.76 28.57
C ALA A 483 8.76 -8.96 27.86
N VAL A 484 10.03 -8.80 27.47
CA VAL A 484 10.83 -9.86 26.83
C VAL A 484 11.71 -10.64 27.81
N GLY A 485 11.79 -10.21 29.07
CA GLY A 485 12.66 -10.79 30.08
C GLY A 485 14.16 -10.61 29.78
N GLY A 486 15.00 -11.32 30.53
CA GLY A 486 16.46 -11.23 30.42
C GLY A 486 17.04 -9.98 31.09
N ASN A 487 18.36 -9.91 31.14
CA ASN A 487 19.10 -8.79 31.70
C ASN A 487 19.60 -7.79 30.65
N ILE A 488 19.53 -8.16 29.37
CA ILE A 488 19.86 -7.30 28.22
C ILE A 488 18.70 -7.31 27.23
N LYS A 489 18.25 -6.12 26.82
CA LYS A 489 17.25 -5.94 25.77
C LYS A 489 17.89 -5.46 24.47
N VAL A 490 17.66 -6.16 23.36
CA VAL A 490 18.09 -5.77 22.01
C VAL A 490 16.86 -5.45 21.18
N ALA A 491 16.91 -4.38 20.37
CA ALA A 491 15.83 -4.04 19.46
C ALA A 491 16.31 -3.78 18.03
N SER A 492 15.40 -3.96 17.08
CA SER A 492 15.54 -3.63 15.66
C SER A 492 14.46 -2.62 15.30
N ALA A 493 14.81 -1.51 14.66
CA ALA A 493 13.83 -0.50 14.24
C ALA A 493 14.19 0.08 12.88
N ASN A 494 13.34 -0.15 11.87
CA ASN A 494 13.31 0.69 10.69
C ASN A 494 12.64 2.02 11.09
N VAL A 495 13.29 3.14 10.78
CA VAL A 495 12.81 4.48 11.19
C VAL A 495 12.27 5.32 10.03
N LEU A 496 11.92 4.69 8.90
CA LEU A 496 11.24 5.29 7.74
C LEU A 496 11.97 6.52 7.18
N ASN A 497 13.17 6.30 6.63
CA ASN A 497 14.03 7.31 6.00
C ASN A 497 14.26 8.51 6.94
N PHE A 498 15.02 8.32 8.02
CA PHE A 498 15.40 9.41 8.91
C PHE A 498 16.55 10.23 8.33
N PHE A 499 16.21 11.34 7.69
CA PHE A 499 17.16 12.22 7.00
C PHE A 499 17.29 13.58 7.67
N THR A 500 18.54 14.04 7.75
CA THR A 500 18.91 15.41 8.17
C THR A 500 19.05 16.36 6.99
N THR A 501 18.98 15.86 5.75
CA THR A 501 18.89 16.65 4.51
C THR A 501 17.54 16.38 3.86
N PHE A 502 16.84 17.45 3.49
CA PHE A 502 15.44 17.40 3.06
C PHE A 502 15.29 17.52 1.54
N THR A 503 14.13 17.12 1.00
CA THR A 503 13.82 17.23 -0.44
C THR A 503 13.77 18.67 -0.95
N SER A 504 13.56 19.64 -0.05
CA SER A 504 13.70 21.08 -0.31
C SER A 504 15.15 21.55 -0.49
N GLY A 505 16.14 20.67 -0.30
CA GLY A 505 17.56 20.99 -0.33
C GLY A 505 18.06 21.74 0.91
N SER A 506 17.24 21.82 1.96
CA SER A 506 17.64 22.35 3.27
C SER A 506 18.07 21.23 4.22
N THR A 507 18.68 21.56 5.37
CA THR A 507 19.06 20.57 6.39
C THR A 507 18.50 20.90 7.77
N ALA A 508 18.50 19.89 8.64
CA ALA A 508 18.18 20.04 10.06
C ALA A 508 19.09 21.04 10.79
N ALA A 509 20.28 21.31 10.26
CA ALA A 509 21.23 22.29 10.78
C ALA A 509 21.02 23.71 10.19
N GLY A 510 20.04 23.90 9.31
CA GLY A 510 19.73 25.20 8.70
C GLY A 510 20.57 25.57 7.47
N ALA A 511 21.31 24.61 6.89
CA ALA A 511 22.02 24.83 5.63
C ALA A 511 21.06 24.69 4.43
N SER A 512 21.35 25.37 3.31
CA SER A 512 20.59 25.32 2.05
C SER A 512 21.46 24.80 0.89
N GLY A 513 20.84 24.42 -0.23
CA GLY A 513 21.54 23.96 -1.44
C GLY A 513 22.17 22.57 -1.28
N GLN A 514 21.63 21.76 -0.38
CA GLN A 514 22.10 20.42 -0.06
C GLN A 514 21.34 19.36 -0.87
N GLY A 515 21.88 18.15 -0.91
CA GLY A 515 21.25 17.01 -1.58
C GLY A 515 21.77 15.70 -0.99
N CYS A 516 21.19 14.60 -1.45
CA CYS A 516 21.57 13.25 -1.04
C CYS A 516 22.13 12.50 -2.23
N THR A 517 23.13 11.65 -1.99
CA THR A 517 23.72 10.87 -3.08
C THR A 517 22.98 9.55 -3.25
N LEU A 518 22.60 9.23 -4.49
CA LEU A 518 22.07 7.93 -4.87
C LEU A 518 22.67 7.54 -6.23
N GLY A 519 23.30 6.37 -6.31
CA GLY A 519 23.94 5.91 -7.56
C GLY A 519 25.03 6.87 -8.09
N GLY A 520 25.67 7.64 -7.20
CA GLY A 520 26.70 8.63 -7.53
C GLY A 520 26.18 10.01 -7.94
N ALA A 521 24.86 10.20 -8.10
CA ALA A 521 24.26 11.50 -8.36
C ALA A 521 23.87 12.19 -7.05
N VAL A 522 24.15 13.49 -6.91
CA VAL A 522 23.72 14.31 -5.77
C VAL A 522 22.58 15.22 -6.19
N SER A 523 21.42 15.10 -5.56
CA SER A 523 20.31 16.02 -5.76
C SER A 523 19.41 16.07 -4.52
N ALA A 524 18.61 17.13 -4.40
CA ALA A 524 17.60 17.19 -3.35
C ALA A 524 16.49 16.13 -3.55
N SER A 525 16.17 15.78 -4.80
CA SER A 525 15.20 14.71 -5.13
C SER A 525 15.67 13.31 -4.74
N ASN A 526 16.97 13.12 -4.50
CA ASN A 526 17.52 11.86 -4.00
C ASN A 526 17.40 11.74 -2.48
N CYS A 527 17.08 12.83 -1.77
CA CYS A 527 16.78 12.75 -0.36
C CYS A 527 15.44 12.03 -0.17
N ARG A 528 15.37 11.24 0.91
CA ARG A 528 14.19 10.49 1.30
C ARG A 528 13.76 10.97 2.69
N GLY A 529 12.54 10.68 3.10
CA GLY A 529 12.03 11.11 4.41
C GLY A 529 11.40 12.50 4.37
N ALA A 530 11.54 13.26 5.46
CA ALA A 530 10.90 14.56 5.61
C ALA A 530 11.28 15.59 4.53
N ASP A 531 10.28 16.32 4.03
CA ASP A 531 10.47 17.33 2.98
C ASP A 531 11.07 18.64 3.51
N ASN A 532 10.91 18.87 4.82
CA ASN A 532 11.31 20.09 5.49
C ASN A 532 11.53 19.87 7.01
N LEU A 533 11.99 20.93 7.68
CA LEU A 533 12.31 20.89 9.11
C LEU A 533 11.09 20.60 10.01
N ALA A 534 9.88 21.02 9.61
CA ALA A 534 8.69 20.79 10.41
C ALA A 534 8.32 19.30 10.45
N GLU A 535 8.32 18.65 9.29
CA GLU A 535 8.12 17.20 9.17
C GLU A 535 9.24 16.41 9.83
N PHE A 536 10.49 16.84 9.69
CA PHE A 536 11.63 16.21 10.37
C PHE A 536 11.45 16.23 11.90
N ASN A 537 11.02 17.36 12.46
CA ASN A 537 10.75 17.45 13.90
C ASN A 537 9.59 16.53 14.30
N ARG A 538 8.54 16.43 13.48
CA ARG A 538 7.41 15.52 13.71
C ARG A 538 7.84 14.06 13.71
N GLN A 539 8.63 13.66 12.72
CA GLN A 539 9.19 12.32 12.56
C GLN A 539 10.09 11.97 13.75
N ARG A 540 11.06 12.85 14.06
CA ARG A 540 12.01 12.66 15.17
C ARG A 540 11.30 12.49 16.51
N ALA A 541 10.25 13.28 16.77
CA ALA A 541 9.48 13.16 18.00
C ALA A 541 8.83 11.77 18.14
N LYS A 542 8.18 11.25 17.08
CA LYS A 542 7.58 9.90 17.10
C LYS A 542 8.63 8.80 17.31
N ILE A 543 9.76 8.88 16.60
CA ILE A 543 10.85 7.91 16.74
C ILE A 543 11.43 7.96 18.17
N VAL A 544 11.62 9.14 18.75
CA VAL A 544 12.12 9.28 20.13
C VAL A 544 11.15 8.66 21.13
N GLU A 545 9.84 8.89 21.00
CA GLU A 545 8.86 8.22 21.88
C GLU A 545 8.92 6.70 21.73
N SER A 546 8.98 6.18 20.49
CA SER A 546 9.12 4.75 20.22
C SER A 546 10.37 4.14 20.86
N LEU A 547 11.54 4.70 20.60
CA LEU A 547 12.80 4.20 21.16
C LEU A 547 12.86 4.35 22.68
N SER A 548 12.27 5.41 23.25
CA SER A 548 12.22 5.61 24.69
C SER A 548 11.31 4.59 25.40
N ALA A 549 10.19 4.20 24.77
CA ALA A 549 9.27 3.19 25.30
C ALA A 549 9.86 1.78 25.18
N ILE A 550 10.53 1.47 24.06
CA ILE A 550 11.26 0.21 23.90
C ILE A 550 12.36 0.10 24.96
N ASN A 551 13.10 1.19 25.19
CA ASN A 551 14.15 1.29 26.20
C ASN A 551 15.18 0.15 26.13
N ALA A 552 15.54 -0.29 24.92
CA ALA A 552 16.49 -1.37 24.72
C ALA A 552 17.93 -0.93 25.02
N ASP A 553 18.77 -1.86 25.46
CA ASP A 553 20.17 -1.60 25.78
C ASP A 553 21.04 -1.54 24.53
N VAL A 554 20.60 -2.17 23.43
CA VAL A 554 21.13 -2.02 22.07
C VAL A 554 19.97 -1.88 21.10
N VAL A 555 20.05 -0.94 20.15
CA VAL A 555 19.10 -0.81 19.04
C VAL A 555 19.83 -0.77 17.70
N GLY A 556 19.47 -1.69 16.81
CA GLY A 556 19.81 -1.61 15.39
C GLY A 556 18.80 -0.74 14.65
N LEU A 557 19.30 0.20 13.87
CA LEU A 557 18.50 1.17 13.13
C LEU A 557 18.68 0.98 11.62
N MET A 558 17.56 0.90 10.89
CA MET A 558 17.54 0.91 9.43
C MET A 558 16.99 2.25 8.93
N GLU A 559 17.32 2.59 7.68
CA GLU A 559 16.87 3.83 7.03
C GLU A 559 17.40 5.13 7.65
N ILE A 560 18.59 5.07 8.23
CA ILE A 560 19.34 6.27 8.60
C ILE A 560 19.96 6.86 7.33
N GLN A 561 19.88 8.18 7.13
CA GLN A 561 20.56 8.81 6.01
C GLN A 561 22.04 8.42 5.94
N ASN A 562 22.48 8.05 4.74
CA ASN A 562 23.88 7.84 4.43
C ASN A 562 24.52 9.20 4.08
N ASN A 563 25.27 9.78 5.02
CA ASN A 563 25.94 11.07 4.82
C ASN A 563 27.29 10.96 4.08
N VAL A 564 27.86 9.76 3.93
CA VAL A 564 29.15 9.51 3.24
C VAL A 564 29.07 8.41 2.15
N PRO A 565 28.02 8.38 1.31
CA PRO A 565 27.80 7.33 0.33
C PRO A 565 28.93 7.25 -0.71
N ASN A 566 29.38 6.03 -1.04
CA ASN A 566 30.47 5.77 -1.99
C ASN A 566 31.82 6.43 -1.66
N THR A 567 32.00 6.96 -0.45
CA THR A 567 33.23 7.62 -0.02
C THR A 567 33.69 7.06 1.31
N SER A 568 34.99 7.12 1.57
CA SER A 568 35.51 6.78 2.88
C SER A 568 35.10 7.85 3.89
N GLY A 569 34.26 7.47 4.85
CA GLY A 569 33.95 8.26 6.04
C GLY A 569 34.29 7.46 7.30
N SER A 570 34.28 8.12 8.45
CA SER A 570 34.33 7.43 9.75
C SER A 570 33.67 8.29 10.83
N GLY A 571 33.15 7.63 11.86
CA GLY A 571 32.58 8.27 13.05
C GLY A 571 31.59 9.38 12.72
N THR A 572 31.87 10.60 13.19
CA THR A 572 30.95 11.75 13.18
C THR A 572 30.39 12.09 11.80
N ASN A 573 31.16 11.95 10.72
CA ASN A 573 30.68 12.30 9.38
C ASN A 573 29.57 11.32 8.91
N ALA A 574 29.82 10.02 9.07
CA ALA A 574 28.85 8.96 8.71
C ALA A 574 27.65 8.90 9.68
N ASP A 575 27.88 9.35 10.92
CA ASP A 575 26.91 9.25 12.01
C ASP A 575 26.07 10.52 12.21
N THR A 576 26.16 11.52 11.32
CA THR A 576 25.46 12.81 11.45
C THR A 576 23.96 12.65 11.78
N ALA A 577 23.24 11.81 11.02
CA ALA A 577 21.82 11.59 11.24
C ALA A 577 21.53 10.82 12.55
N VAL A 578 22.25 9.74 12.84
CA VAL A 578 22.03 8.96 14.07
C VAL A 578 22.45 9.74 15.33
N LEU A 579 23.48 10.59 15.26
CA LEU A 579 23.86 11.49 16.36
C LEU A 579 22.76 12.52 16.65
N ASN A 580 22.08 13.02 15.61
CA ASN A 580 20.93 13.91 15.81
C ASN A 580 19.80 13.19 16.56
N LEU A 581 19.50 11.95 16.19
CA LEU A 581 18.49 11.14 16.85
C LEU A 581 18.86 10.82 18.30
N VAL A 582 20.10 10.39 18.56
CA VAL A 582 20.60 10.08 19.91
C VAL A 582 20.60 11.32 20.81
N ALA A 583 20.95 12.49 20.29
CA ALA A 583 20.86 13.73 21.05
C ALA A 583 19.43 14.02 21.51
N ALA A 584 18.44 13.85 20.62
CA ALA A 584 17.03 14.03 20.95
C ALA A 584 16.52 12.94 21.92
N LEU A 585 16.96 11.70 21.76
CA LEU A 585 16.62 10.61 22.67
C LEU A 585 17.19 10.85 24.08
N ASN A 586 18.46 11.22 24.20
CA ASN A 586 19.08 11.53 25.50
C ASN A 586 18.42 12.74 26.18
N ALA A 587 17.99 13.75 25.43
CA ALA A 587 17.23 14.85 26.01
C ALA A 587 15.90 14.39 26.65
N LYS A 588 15.35 13.25 26.20
CA LYS A 588 14.13 12.63 26.77
C LYS A 588 14.43 11.68 27.92
N VAL A 589 15.41 10.80 27.79
CA VAL A 589 15.66 9.70 28.75
C VAL A 589 16.78 9.97 29.76
N GLY A 590 17.48 11.09 29.62
CA GLY A 590 18.63 11.47 30.45
C GLY A 590 19.91 11.58 29.61
N ASP A 591 20.70 12.62 29.90
CA ASP A 591 21.94 12.88 29.19
C ASP A 591 22.90 11.70 29.22
N SER A 592 23.51 11.40 28.08
CA SER A 592 24.48 10.31 27.89
C SER A 592 23.94 8.89 28.18
N THR A 593 22.61 8.71 28.25
CA THR A 593 22.00 7.38 28.42
C THR A 593 22.29 6.46 27.22
N TYR A 594 22.22 6.99 26.01
CA TYR A 594 22.54 6.31 24.76
C TYR A 594 23.77 6.91 24.09
N ALA A 595 24.56 6.06 23.46
CA ALA A 595 25.67 6.41 22.58
C ALA A 595 25.53 5.70 21.22
N VAL A 596 26.15 6.26 20.19
CA VAL A 596 26.26 5.62 18.87
C VAL A 596 27.44 4.66 18.88
N ALA A 597 27.26 3.43 18.41
CA ALA A 597 28.38 2.56 18.07
C ALA A 597 29.02 3.11 16.78
N PRO A 598 30.26 3.63 16.83
CA PRO A 598 30.80 4.42 15.72
C PRO A 598 30.83 3.64 14.41
N ALA A 599 30.46 4.30 13.30
CA ALA A 599 30.60 3.70 11.99
C ALA A 599 32.06 3.27 11.73
N PRO A 600 32.31 2.06 11.20
CA PRO A 600 33.65 1.61 10.86
C PRO A 600 34.28 2.52 9.80
N ALA A 601 35.61 2.59 9.78
CA ALA A 601 36.33 3.32 8.74
C ALA A 601 36.11 2.64 7.38
N GLY A 602 35.67 3.40 6.38
CA GLY A 602 35.41 2.89 5.04
C GLY A 602 34.13 3.46 4.45
N THR A 603 33.60 2.79 3.43
CA THR A 603 32.30 3.14 2.83
C THR A 603 31.16 2.51 3.63
N THR A 604 30.06 3.23 3.78
CA THR A 604 28.81 2.76 4.38
C THR A 604 27.78 2.32 3.34
N GLY A 605 28.23 2.06 2.11
CA GLY A 605 27.40 1.62 1.00
C GLY A 605 27.15 2.69 -0.05
N THR A 606 26.36 2.31 -1.04
CA THR A 606 26.10 3.11 -2.25
C THR A 606 24.73 3.77 -2.26
N ASP A 607 23.84 3.32 -1.37
CA ASP A 607 22.47 3.81 -1.22
C ASP A 607 22.42 5.12 -0.41
N ALA A 608 21.32 5.86 -0.54
CA ALA A 608 21.06 7.09 0.21
C ALA A 608 20.77 6.82 1.70
N ILE A 609 20.53 5.56 2.07
CA ILE A 609 20.33 5.10 3.44
C ILE A 609 21.37 4.06 3.85
N ARG A 610 21.63 3.98 5.15
CA ARG A 610 22.52 3.01 5.80
C ARG A 610 21.87 2.46 7.06
N VAL A 611 22.51 1.45 7.64
CA VAL A 611 22.20 0.96 9.00
C VAL A 611 23.09 1.61 10.05
N ALA A 612 22.61 1.69 11.29
CA ALA A 612 23.36 2.21 12.44
C ALA A 612 23.05 1.41 13.71
N LEU A 613 23.87 1.60 14.75
CA LEU A 613 23.70 0.96 16.07
C LEU A 613 23.80 2.03 17.16
N ILE A 614 22.88 1.99 18.11
CA ILE A 614 22.94 2.77 19.35
C ILE A 614 22.87 1.82 20.55
N TYR A 615 23.46 2.22 21.68
CA TYR A 615 23.53 1.37 22.87
C TYR A 615 23.61 2.20 24.14
N LYS A 616 23.35 1.58 25.29
CA LYS A 616 23.53 2.20 26.61
C LYS A 616 24.93 1.91 27.17
N PRO A 617 25.86 2.89 27.19
CA PRO A 617 27.21 2.66 27.72
C PRO A 617 27.25 2.34 29.21
N GLY A 618 26.20 2.69 29.97
CA GLY A 618 26.06 2.30 31.38
C GLY A 618 25.73 0.81 31.59
N LYS A 619 25.34 0.08 30.54
CA LYS A 619 25.01 -1.35 30.59
C LYS A 619 26.01 -2.21 29.82
N LEU A 620 26.53 -1.70 28.71
CA LEU A 620 27.36 -2.46 27.78
C LEU A 620 28.60 -1.68 27.37
N GLY A 621 29.76 -2.34 27.40
CA GLY A 621 31.00 -1.85 26.81
C GLY A 621 31.14 -2.29 25.36
N LEU A 622 31.84 -1.49 24.53
CA LEU A 622 32.25 -1.91 23.20
C LEU A 622 33.47 -2.84 23.29
N SER A 623 33.39 -4.04 22.70
CA SER A 623 34.50 -5.00 22.63
C SER A 623 35.08 -5.02 21.22
N GLY A 624 36.09 -4.17 20.98
CA GLY A 624 36.68 -3.99 19.65
C GLY A 624 35.91 -2.98 18.79
N THR A 625 36.41 -2.74 17.58
CA THR A 625 35.81 -1.80 16.62
C THR A 625 34.64 -2.45 15.89
N ALA A 626 33.66 -1.64 15.48
CA ALA A 626 32.60 -2.07 14.58
C ALA A 626 33.17 -2.65 13.27
N LEU A 627 32.45 -3.56 12.65
CA LEU A 627 32.77 -4.20 11.38
C LEU A 627 31.65 -3.95 10.37
N SER A 628 31.97 -3.91 9.09
CA SER A 628 30.97 -3.85 8.02
C SER A 628 31.39 -4.69 6.84
N ASP A 629 30.42 -5.27 6.12
CA ASP A 629 30.67 -6.09 4.95
C ASP A 629 30.38 -5.36 3.64
N THR A 630 31.42 -4.74 3.09
CA THR A 630 31.34 -3.90 1.89
C THR A 630 31.40 -4.70 0.58
N ASP A 631 31.08 -6.00 0.60
CA ASP A 631 30.93 -6.80 -0.61
C ASP A 631 29.90 -6.16 -1.55
N ALA A 632 30.14 -6.25 -2.87
CA ALA A 632 29.31 -5.61 -3.89
C ALA A 632 27.85 -6.12 -3.91
N VAL A 633 27.59 -7.31 -3.36
CA VAL A 633 26.22 -7.82 -3.18
C VAL A 633 25.40 -6.93 -2.24
N ASN A 634 26.06 -6.17 -1.36
CA ASN A 634 25.44 -5.28 -0.38
C ASN A 634 25.48 -3.82 -0.85
N ASN A 635 24.37 -3.35 -1.45
CA ASN A 635 24.15 -1.91 -1.66
C ASN A 635 24.09 -1.13 -0.33
N ARG A 636 23.60 -1.81 0.71
CA ARG A 636 23.56 -1.36 2.11
C ARG A 636 24.35 -2.36 2.96
N PRO A 637 25.68 -2.18 3.09
CA PRO A 637 26.55 -3.04 3.90
C PRO A 637 25.99 -3.25 5.32
N PRO A 638 25.92 -4.49 5.81
CA PRO A 638 25.55 -4.74 7.19
C PRO A 638 26.60 -4.17 8.15
N LEU A 639 26.17 -3.83 9.37
CA LEU A 639 27.01 -3.27 10.42
C LEU A 639 26.99 -4.21 11.62
N ALA A 640 28.16 -4.59 12.11
CA ALA A 640 28.32 -5.41 13.29
C ALA A 640 29.06 -4.68 14.41
N GLN A 641 28.60 -4.84 15.65
CA GLN A 641 29.33 -4.43 16.85
C GLN A 641 29.24 -5.52 17.91
N THR A 642 30.37 -5.85 18.53
CA THR A 642 30.44 -6.73 19.69
C THR A 642 30.32 -5.91 20.96
N PHE A 643 29.43 -6.32 21.86
CA PHE A 643 29.23 -5.74 23.17
C PHE A 643 29.68 -6.71 24.27
N ALA A 644 30.15 -6.14 25.39
CA ALA A 644 30.48 -6.89 26.59
C ALA A 644 29.64 -6.38 27.77
N ALA A 645 29.01 -7.30 28.50
CA ALA A 645 28.36 -7.00 29.77
C ALA A 645 29.42 -6.90 30.90
N ALA A 646 29.02 -6.35 32.06
CA ALA A 646 29.94 -6.16 33.19
C ALA A 646 30.52 -7.47 33.76
N ASN A 647 29.84 -8.60 33.52
CA ASN A 647 30.33 -9.94 33.86
C ASN A 647 31.36 -10.50 32.86
N GLY A 648 31.58 -9.82 31.74
CA GLY A 648 32.51 -10.20 30.68
C GLY A 648 31.89 -11.10 29.61
N GLU A 649 30.61 -11.47 29.71
CA GLU A 649 29.88 -12.13 28.62
C GLU A 649 29.83 -11.21 27.40
N LYS A 650 30.00 -11.79 26.21
CA LYS A 650 30.05 -11.06 24.95
C LYS A 650 29.06 -11.61 23.95
N PHE A 651 28.42 -10.70 23.23
CA PHE A 651 27.59 -11.02 22.07
C PHE A 651 27.80 -9.96 20.99
N SER A 652 27.54 -10.33 19.74
CA SER A 652 27.60 -9.40 18.61
C SER A 652 26.24 -9.19 18.00
N VAL A 653 25.93 -7.94 17.66
CA VAL A 653 24.73 -7.56 16.92
C VAL A 653 25.14 -7.23 15.50
N ILE A 654 24.48 -7.84 14.50
CA ILE A 654 24.62 -7.52 13.07
C ILE A 654 23.30 -6.92 12.59
N VAL A 655 23.33 -5.65 12.17
CA VAL A 655 22.18 -4.93 11.62
C VAL A 655 22.21 -4.99 10.10
N ASN A 656 21.06 -5.28 9.48
CA ASN A 656 20.92 -5.49 8.04
C ASN A 656 19.78 -4.64 7.46
N HIS A 657 19.90 -4.31 6.18
CA HIS A 657 18.80 -3.79 5.38
C HIS A 657 18.95 -4.30 3.94
N PHE A 658 18.42 -5.48 3.66
CA PHE A 658 18.56 -6.16 2.36
C PHE A 658 17.84 -5.41 1.23
N LYS A 659 18.13 -5.77 -0.03
CA LYS A 659 17.51 -5.16 -1.21
C LYS A 659 15.99 -5.28 -1.16
N SER A 660 15.29 -4.17 -1.38
CA SER A 660 13.82 -4.14 -1.41
C SER A 660 13.20 -4.95 -2.55
N LYS A 661 11.94 -5.35 -2.38
CA LYS A 661 11.18 -6.17 -3.35
C LYS A 661 10.69 -5.38 -4.57
N GLY A 662 10.80 -4.05 -4.57
CA GLY A 662 10.35 -3.17 -5.66
C GLY A 662 11.39 -2.91 -6.76
N SER A 663 10.98 -2.13 -7.77
CA SER A 663 11.80 -1.73 -8.95
C SER A 663 12.31 -2.93 -9.75
N CYS A 664 11.38 -3.76 -10.21
CA CYS A 664 11.67 -4.99 -10.95
C CYS A 664 12.48 -4.71 -12.24
N PRO A 665 13.46 -5.57 -12.57
CA PRO A 665 14.04 -5.60 -13.91
C PRO A 665 12.97 -5.72 -14.98
N SER A 666 13.15 -5.03 -16.11
CA SER A 666 12.20 -5.08 -17.23
C SER A 666 12.24 -6.40 -18.01
N SER A 667 13.32 -7.18 -17.88
CA SER A 667 13.49 -8.47 -18.54
C SER A 667 13.07 -9.60 -17.61
N ALA A 668 12.05 -10.37 -17.99
CA ALA A 668 11.61 -11.54 -17.22
C ALA A 668 12.68 -12.64 -17.08
N SER A 669 13.72 -12.63 -17.92
CA SER A 669 14.86 -13.55 -17.82
C SER A 669 15.93 -13.13 -16.81
N ASP A 670 15.85 -11.91 -16.27
CA ASP A 670 16.75 -11.49 -15.19
C ASP A 670 16.43 -12.32 -13.93
N PRO A 671 17.41 -12.93 -13.26
CA PRO A 671 17.19 -13.65 -12.00
C PRO A 671 16.54 -12.81 -10.90
N ASN A 672 16.62 -11.48 -11.00
CA ASN A 672 15.99 -10.53 -10.08
C ASN A 672 14.60 -10.04 -10.53
N ALA A 673 14.11 -10.47 -11.70
CA ALA A 673 12.72 -10.25 -12.07
C ALA A 673 11.78 -11.02 -11.14
N ASP A 674 10.52 -10.59 -11.06
CA ASP A 674 9.49 -11.36 -10.36
C ASP A 674 9.31 -12.71 -11.06
N GLN A 675 9.49 -13.80 -10.32
CA GLN A 675 9.34 -15.15 -10.84
C GLN A 675 7.89 -15.67 -10.72
N GLY A 676 6.97 -14.86 -10.17
CA GLY A 676 5.57 -15.25 -9.99
C GLY A 676 5.36 -16.30 -8.88
N ASP A 677 6.35 -16.46 -8.00
CA ASP A 677 6.36 -17.43 -6.90
C ASP A 677 6.01 -16.79 -5.54
N LEU A 678 5.46 -15.56 -5.59
CA LEU A 678 5.07 -14.73 -4.45
C LEU A 678 6.25 -14.17 -3.61
N GLN A 679 7.49 -14.35 -4.06
CA GLN A 679 8.66 -13.77 -3.37
C GLN A 679 8.97 -12.34 -3.83
N GLY A 680 8.39 -11.89 -4.94
CA GLY A 680 8.61 -10.57 -5.53
C GLY A 680 10.02 -10.39 -6.10
N CYS A 681 10.29 -9.21 -6.65
CA CYS A 681 11.55 -8.93 -7.32
C CYS A 681 12.76 -8.97 -6.38
N TRP A 682 13.95 -9.11 -6.97
CA TRP A 682 15.24 -9.13 -6.27
C TRP A 682 15.40 -10.25 -5.24
N ASN A 683 14.62 -11.34 -5.35
CA ASN A 683 14.76 -12.49 -4.46
C ASN A 683 16.15 -13.14 -4.58
N GLU A 684 16.67 -13.31 -5.80
CA GLU A 684 18.02 -13.85 -6.00
C GLU A 684 19.09 -12.99 -5.34
N GLN A 685 19.04 -11.65 -5.51
CA GLN A 685 19.95 -10.74 -4.81
C GLN A 685 19.85 -10.91 -3.28
N ARG A 686 18.63 -10.93 -2.72
CA ARG A 686 18.43 -11.10 -1.27
C ARG A 686 18.97 -12.44 -0.76
N LYS A 687 18.85 -13.52 -1.55
CA LYS A 687 19.43 -14.83 -1.24
C LYS A 687 20.96 -14.78 -1.23
N LEU A 688 21.58 -14.13 -2.22
CA LEU A 688 23.03 -13.91 -2.23
C LEU A 688 23.50 -13.06 -1.03
N GLN A 689 22.71 -12.05 -0.62
CA GLN A 689 22.97 -11.29 0.60
C GLN A 689 22.90 -12.19 1.85
N ALA A 690 21.95 -13.10 1.96
CA ALA A 690 21.87 -14.07 3.06
C ALA A 690 23.09 -15.01 3.11
N GLN A 691 23.54 -15.52 1.96
CA GLN A 691 24.75 -16.34 1.86
C GLN A 691 26.00 -15.57 2.33
N ARG A 692 26.13 -14.32 1.87
CA ARG A 692 27.23 -13.45 2.26
C ARG A 692 27.19 -13.13 3.76
N LEU A 693 26.01 -12.89 4.31
CA LEU A 693 25.79 -12.61 5.73
C LEU A 693 26.28 -13.76 6.64
N ARG A 694 26.14 -15.03 6.25
CA ARG A 694 26.71 -16.16 7.02
C ARG A 694 28.24 -16.11 7.10
N THR A 695 28.89 -15.73 6.01
CA THR A 695 30.36 -15.55 5.95
C THR A 695 30.78 -14.38 6.83
N PHE A 696 30.01 -13.29 6.79
CA PHE A 696 30.26 -12.13 7.64
C PHE A 696 30.06 -12.45 9.13
N ALA A 697 29.00 -13.17 9.50
CA ALA A 697 28.76 -13.60 10.88
C ALA A 697 29.91 -14.48 11.42
N SER A 698 30.47 -15.37 10.60
CA SER A 698 31.66 -16.15 10.97
C SER A 698 32.88 -15.26 11.21
N THR A 699 33.05 -14.20 10.40
CA THR A 699 34.11 -13.20 10.58
C THR A 699 33.92 -12.42 11.88
N VAL A 700 32.68 -12.05 12.21
CA VAL A 700 32.32 -11.37 13.46
C VAL A 700 32.60 -12.27 14.68
N GLN A 701 32.27 -13.56 14.62
CA GLN A 701 32.59 -14.51 15.68
C GLN A 701 34.11 -14.62 15.90
N ALA A 702 34.88 -14.74 14.81
CA ALA A 702 36.33 -14.82 14.89
C ALA A 702 36.98 -13.56 15.49
N ASN A 703 36.49 -12.36 15.13
CA ASN A 703 37.00 -11.10 15.66
C ASN A 703 36.60 -10.83 17.12
N SER A 704 35.39 -11.25 17.50
CA SER A 704 34.86 -11.02 18.85
C SER A 704 35.40 -12.01 19.89
N GLY A 705 35.79 -13.21 19.45
CA GLY A 705 36.09 -14.35 20.31
C GLY A 705 34.84 -14.94 20.99
N SER A 706 33.64 -14.60 20.51
CA SER A 706 32.36 -15.13 21.00
C SER A 706 31.60 -15.81 19.85
N THR A 707 30.92 -16.91 20.16
CA THR A 707 30.01 -17.57 19.20
C THR A 707 28.64 -16.92 19.15
N ASP A 708 28.34 -16.01 20.08
CA ASP A 708 27.03 -15.42 20.26
C ASP A 708 26.81 -14.25 19.30
N VAL A 709 25.96 -14.46 18.30
CA VAL A 709 25.61 -13.45 17.30
C VAL A 709 24.09 -13.39 17.14
N ILE A 710 23.55 -12.18 17.13
CA ILE A 710 22.19 -11.88 16.70
C ILE A 710 22.24 -11.03 15.43
N ILE A 711 21.52 -11.51 14.42
CA ILE A 711 21.22 -10.81 13.18
C ILE A 711 19.85 -10.17 13.37
N ILE A 712 19.81 -8.85 13.24
CA ILE A 712 18.58 -8.06 13.26
C ILE A 712 18.47 -7.20 12.02
N GLY A 713 17.25 -6.79 11.70
CA GLY A 713 16.99 -5.78 10.68
C GLY A 713 15.93 -6.19 9.68
N ASP A 714 15.72 -5.30 8.71
CA ASP A 714 14.80 -5.51 7.60
C ASP A 714 15.50 -6.33 6.51
N LEU A 715 15.20 -7.63 6.45
CA LEU A 715 15.74 -8.54 5.45
C LEU A 715 14.95 -8.47 4.13
N ASN A 716 13.90 -7.65 4.06
CA ASN A 716 13.00 -7.50 2.92
C ASN A 716 12.51 -8.85 2.39
N ALA A 717 12.37 -9.84 3.29
CA ALA A 717 11.96 -11.19 2.95
C ALA A 717 10.98 -11.72 4.00
N TYR A 718 9.88 -12.31 3.56
CA TYR A 718 8.91 -12.94 4.46
C TYR A 718 9.48 -14.25 5.05
N ALA A 719 8.92 -14.71 6.17
CA ALA A 719 9.51 -15.73 7.03
C ALA A 719 9.81 -17.09 6.36
N GLN A 720 9.17 -17.41 5.23
CA GLN A 720 9.41 -18.63 4.48
C GLN A 720 10.02 -18.37 3.10
N GLU A 721 10.57 -17.19 2.84
CA GLU A 721 11.26 -16.88 1.58
C GLU A 721 12.71 -17.38 1.59
N ASP A 722 13.29 -17.52 0.40
CA ASP A 722 14.63 -18.06 0.19
C ASP A 722 15.74 -17.41 1.05
N PRO A 723 15.75 -16.08 1.30
CA PRO A 723 16.78 -15.48 2.14
C PRO A 723 16.71 -15.95 3.61
N ILE A 724 15.51 -16.21 4.13
CA ILE A 724 15.32 -16.69 5.51
C ILE A 724 15.66 -18.17 5.59
N GLU A 725 15.19 -18.97 4.63
CA GLU A 725 15.53 -20.39 4.52
C GLU A 725 17.05 -20.60 4.36
N GLU A 726 17.74 -19.75 3.61
CA GLU A 726 19.19 -19.79 3.48
C GLU A 726 19.90 -19.66 4.84
N LEU A 727 19.37 -18.86 5.77
CA LEU A 727 19.93 -18.74 7.12
C LEU A 727 19.55 -19.94 8.00
N THR A 728 18.26 -20.29 8.05
CA THR A 728 17.74 -21.32 8.96
C THR A 728 18.22 -22.73 8.60
N SER A 729 18.29 -23.06 7.31
CA SER A 729 18.86 -24.33 6.82
C SER A 729 20.35 -24.52 7.16
N HIS A 730 21.05 -23.42 7.48
CA HIS A 730 22.45 -23.43 7.91
C HIS A 730 22.62 -23.27 9.43
N GLY A 731 21.58 -23.60 10.20
CA GLY A 731 21.63 -23.70 11.65
C GLY A 731 21.40 -22.41 12.41
N TYR A 732 21.11 -21.29 11.74
CA TYR A 732 20.64 -20.09 12.44
C TYR A 732 19.20 -20.30 12.93
N VAL A 733 18.84 -19.63 14.03
CA VAL A 733 17.54 -19.82 14.68
C VAL A 733 16.72 -18.53 14.57
N ASP A 734 15.58 -18.60 13.89
CA ASP A 734 14.58 -17.53 13.87
C ASP A 734 13.89 -17.45 15.25
N GLN A 735 14.16 -16.36 15.96
CA GLN A 735 13.63 -16.18 17.31
C GLN A 735 12.17 -15.74 17.28
N ILE A 736 11.71 -15.03 16.25
CA ILE A 736 10.31 -14.66 16.16
C ILE A 736 9.47 -15.93 15.97
N ALA A 737 9.84 -16.79 15.01
CA ALA A 737 9.17 -18.07 14.78
C ALA A 737 9.06 -18.94 16.04
N ARG A 738 10.09 -18.87 16.91
CA ARG A 738 10.15 -19.66 18.16
C ARG A 738 9.09 -19.25 19.17
N PHE A 739 8.67 -17.98 19.20
CA PHE A 739 7.72 -17.45 20.19
C PHE A 739 6.37 -17.05 19.60
N ASN A 740 6.30 -16.78 18.29
CA ASN A 740 5.10 -16.39 17.57
C ASN A 740 5.16 -16.92 16.12
N SER A 741 4.36 -17.95 15.83
CA SER A 741 4.34 -18.57 14.51
C SER A 741 3.77 -17.68 13.42
N PHE A 742 2.90 -16.72 13.77
CA PHE A 742 2.36 -15.76 12.79
C PHE A 742 3.33 -14.58 12.59
N GLY A 743 3.76 -13.94 13.68
CA GLY A 743 4.76 -12.86 13.74
C GLY A 743 4.85 -11.94 12.50
N TYR A 744 4.36 -10.71 12.61
CA TYR A 744 4.37 -9.73 11.53
C TYR A 744 4.99 -8.40 11.96
N SER A 745 5.59 -7.70 11.00
CA SER A 745 6.13 -6.36 11.19
C SER A 745 5.70 -5.38 10.11
N TYR A 746 5.02 -5.85 9.07
CA TYR A 746 4.68 -5.08 7.89
C TYR A 746 3.36 -5.56 7.27
N VAL A 747 2.64 -4.63 6.64
CA VAL A 747 1.35 -4.89 5.98
C VAL A 747 1.41 -4.31 4.58
N PHE A 748 1.09 -5.16 3.60
CA PHE A 748 1.14 -4.79 2.20
C PHE A 748 0.00 -5.47 1.45
N ASP A 749 -0.70 -4.71 0.62
CA ASP A 749 -1.84 -5.16 -0.18
C ASP A 749 -2.88 -5.99 0.62
N GLY A 750 -3.12 -5.57 1.86
CA GLY A 750 -4.07 -6.21 2.77
C GLY A 750 -3.51 -7.37 3.60
N ALA A 751 -2.32 -7.88 3.30
CA ALA A 751 -1.76 -9.04 3.98
C ALA A 751 -0.61 -8.66 4.94
N ALA A 752 -0.58 -9.28 6.12
CA ALA A 752 0.46 -9.07 7.12
C ALA A 752 1.52 -10.17 7.10
N GLY A 753 2.77 -9.78 7.28
CA GLY A 753 3.91 -10.69 7.47
C GLY A 753 5.11 -9.95 8.07
N ARG A 754 6.19 -10.66 8.38
CA ARG A 754 7.41 -10.02 8.90
C ARG A 754 8.49 -9.86 7.84
N LEU A 755 8.99 -8.64 7.71
CA LEU A 755 10.22 -8.31 6.98
C LEU A 755 11.38 -8.02 7.93
N ASP A 756 11.07 -7.65 9.17
CA ASP A 756 12.02 -7.42 10.25
C ASP A 756 12.20 -8.70 11.05
N HIS A 757 13.45 -9.11 11.21
CA HIS A 757 13.77 -10.39 11.82
C HIS A 757 14.72 -10.25 13.01
N ALA A 758 14.67 -11.24 13.89
CA ALA A 758 15.70 -11.52 14.88
C ALA A 758 16.15 -12.98 14.73
N ILE A 759 17.33 -13.20 14.17
CA ILE A 759 17.89 -14.51 13.84
C ILE A 759 19.21 -14.67 14.58
N THR A 760 19.39 -15.74 15.35
CA THR A 760 20.61 -15.92 16.16
C THR A 760 21.44 -17.11 15.71
N THR A 761 22.71 -17.14 16.13
CA THR A 761 23.45 -18.40 16.19
C THR A 761 22.81 -19.36 17.22
N PRO A 762 23.04 -20.68 17.11
CA PRO A 762 22.54 -21.65 18.09
C PRO A 762 22.96 -21.34 19.52
N SER A 763 24.19 -20.88 19.73
CA SER A 763 24.70 -20.59 21.08
C SER A 763 23.92 -19.46 21.74
N LEU A 764 23.68 -18.35 21.03
CA LEU A 764 22.92 -17.22 21.57
C LEU A 764 21.43 -17.55 21.72
N SER A 765 20.87 -18.42 20.87
CA SER A 765 19.47 -18.88 20.99
C SER A 765 19.15 -19.44 22.38
N THR A 766 20.10 -20.12 23.01
CA THR A 766 19.92 -20.66 24.38
C THR A 766 19.79 -19.58 25.45
N LYS A 767 20.26 -18.36 25.16
CA LYS A 767 20.21 -17.20 26.04
C LYS A 767 19.04 -16.26 25.71
N VAL A 768 18.30 -16.49 24.62
CA VAL A 768 17.10 -15.70 24.28
C VAL A 768 15.95 -16.09 25.19
N THR A 769 15.41 -15.12 25.92
CA THR A 769 14.26 -15.31 26.81
C THR A 769 12.93 -15.16 26.07
N ARG A 770 12.84 -14.19 25.16
CA ARG A 770 11.67 -13.94 24.31
C ARG A 770 12.04 -13.00 23.16
N ALA A 771 11.35 -13.11 22.03
CA ALA A 771 11.34 -12.13 20.95
C ALA A 771 9.89 -11.78 20.60
N ILE A 772 9.62 -10.50 20.32
CA ILE A 772 8.30 -9.98 19.94
C ILE A 772 8.45 -8.85 18.91
N GLU A 773 7.38 -8.56 18.21
CA GLU A 773 7.16 -7.32 17.47
C GLU A 773 6.24 -6.40 18.29
N TRP A 774 6.55 -5.10 18.34
CA TRP A 774 5.66 -4.13 18.98
C TRP A 774 4.84 -3.40 17.92
N HIS A 775 3.55 -3.73 17.87
CA HIS A 775 2.65 -3.26 16.81
C HIS A 775 2.24 -1.79 16.99
N ILE A 776 3.14 -0.88 16.61
CA ILE A 776 2.93 0.57 16.65
C ILE A 776 2.84 1.19 15.26
N ASN A 777 3.17 0.46 14.19
CA ASN A 777 3.39 1.02 12.85
C ASN A 777 2.58 0.31 11.78
N ALA A 778 2.71 -1.01 11.66
CA ALA A 778 2.11 -1.78 10.55
C ALA A 778 0.57 -1.70 10.55
N ASP A 779 -0.03 -1.54 11.71
CA ASP A 779 -1.48 -1.49 11.88
C ASP A 779 -2.08 -0.10 11.72
N GLU A 780 -1.26 0.95 11.68
CA GLU A 780 -1.71 2.33 11.74
C GLU A 780 -1.91 2.93 10.33
N PRO A 781 -2.94 3.75 10.14
CA PRO A 781 -3.19 4.40 8.86
C PRO A 781 -2.09 5.42 8.55
N SER A 782 -1.72 5.54 7.28
CA SER A 782 -0.67 6.47 6.83
C SER A 782 -0.98 7.92 7.22
N VAL A 783 -2.23 8.35 7.19
CA VAL A 783 -2.63 9.75 7.44
C VAL A 783 -2.29 10.29 8.84
N ILE A 784 -1.94 9.44 9.81
CA ILE A 784 -1.50 9.87 11.16
C ILE A 784 0.02 10.00 11.31
N ASP A 785 0.77 9.78 10.23
CA ASP A 785 2.23 9.90 10.16
C ASP A 785 2.74 11.35 10.36
N TYR A 786 4.02 11.56 10.10
CA TYR A 786 4.68 12.85 10.28
C TYR A 786 4.48 13.83 9.12
N ASN A 787 3.96 13.36 7.98
CA ASN A 787 3.83 14.14 6.75
C ASN A 787 2.72 15.21 6.87
N THR A 788 2.93 16.35 6.22
CA THR A 788 2.00 17.50 6.27
C THR A 788 1.14 17.62 5.03
N GLU A 789 1.56 17.03 3.92
CA GLU A 789 0.82 17.03 2.68
C GLU A 789 -0.57 16.38 2.86
N PHE A 790 -1.52 16.90 2.09
CA PHE A 790 -2.90 16.36 2.04
C PHE A 790 -3.68 16.42 3.36
N LYS A 791 -3.25 17.28 4.29
CA LYS A 791 -3.89 17.54 5.58
C LYS A 791 -4.00 19.05 5.81
N GLN A 792 -4.91 19.48 6.69
CA GLN A 792 -4.98 20.89 7.11
C GLN A 792 -3.77 21.29 7.97
N PRO A 793 -3.24 22.52 7.88
CA PRO A 793 -3.68 23.61 7.01
C PRO A 793 -3.04 23.60 5.61
N ALA A 794 -2.16 22.65 5.29
CA ALA A 794 -1.46 22.60 3.99
C ALA A 794 -2.43 22.41 2.82
N CYS A 795 -3.54 21.72 3.03
CA CYS A 795 -4.64 21.55 2.09
C CYS A 795 -5.96 21.99 2.72
N ALA A 796 -6.51 23.13 2.27
CA ALA A 796 -7.72 23.76 2.83
C ALA A 796 -9.03 22.98 2.62
N ALA A 797 -9.07 22.00 1.72
CA ALA A 797 -10.23 21.12 1.51
C ALA A 797 -10.09 19.76 2.22
N CYS A 798 -8.89 19.40 2.67
CA CYS A 798 -8.59 18.08 3.23
C CYS A 798 -9.05 17.97 4.70
N GLY A 799 -9.04 16.74 5.22
CA GLY A 799 -9.24 16.45 6.64
C GLY A 799 -8.18 17.10 7.56
N PRO A 800 -8.44 17.15 8.88
CA PRO A 800 -7.50 17.72 9.84
C PRO A 800 -6.17 16.96 9.89
N ASP A 801 -5.12 17.61 10.38
CA ASP A 801 -3.86 16.92 10.70
C ASP A 801 -4.03 16.11 11.98
N TYR A 802 -4.01 14.78 11.85
CA TYR A 802 -4.15 13.82 12.94
C TYR A 802 -2.83 13.48 13.63
N TYR A 803 -1.77 14.24 13.34
CA TYR A 803 -0.49 14.09 13.99
C TYR A 803 -0.60 14.08 15.51
N SER A 804 0.08 13.11 16.11
CA SER A 804 0.45 13.15 17.52
C SER A 804 1.91 12.75 17.67
N ALA A 805 2.60 13.39 18.63
CA ALA A 805 3.94 12.99 19.05
C ALA A 805 3.86 11.75 19.96
N SER A 806 3.30 10.67 19.43
CA SER A 806 3.19 9.34 20.05
C SER A 806 4.06 8.34 19.26
N PRO A 807 4.38 7.15 19.79
CA PRO A 807 5.16 6.16 19.05
C PRO A 807 4.45 5.62 17.81
N TYR A 808 3.12 5.76 17.72
CA TYR A 808 2.32 5.17 16.66
C TYR A 808 2.57 5.82 15.29
N ARG A 809 2.74 4.99 14.26
CA ARG A 809 3.11 5.38 12.90
C ARG A 809 4.38 6.25 12.89
N SER A 810 5.38 5.88 13.71
CA SER A 810 6.74 6.42 13.60
C SER A 810 7.47 5.88 12.38
N SER A 811 7.06 4.71 11.90
CA SER A 811 7.49 4.03 10.69
C SER A 811 6.29 3.30 10.07
N ASP A 812 6.51 2.62 8.95
CA ASP A 812 5.67 1.60 8.34
C ASP A 812 6.02 0.18 8.79
N HIS A 813 7.13 -0.01 9.50
CA HIS A 813 7.58 -1.28 10.05
C HIS A 813 7.50 -1.31 11.58
N ASP A 814 6.99 -2.39 12.17
CA ASP A 814 7.01 -2.58 13.61
C ASP A 814 8.42 -2.93 14.11
N PRO A 815 8.88 -2.35 15.23
CA PRO A 815 10.16 -2.72 15.82
C PRO A 815 10.11 -4.12 16.44
N VAL A 816 11.21 -4.86 16.29
CA VAL A 816 11.42 -6.17 16.93
C VAL A 816 12.19 -5.96 18.23
N VAL A 817 11.77 -6.62 19.31
CA VAL A 817 12.37 -6.54 20.64
C VAL A 817 12.72 -7.95 21.14
N VAL A 818 13.94 -8.12 21.63
CA VAL A 818 14.50 -9.41 22.07
C VAL A 818 15.11 -9.27 23.45
N GLY A 819 14.76 -10.18 24.35
CA GLY A 819 15.37 -10.33 25.67
C GLY A 819 16.48 -11.38 25.64
N LEU A 820 17.63 -11.03 26.24
CA LEU A 820 18.78 -11.91 26.38
C LEU A 820 19.12 -12.07 27.87
N SER A 821 19.42 -13.30 28.27
CA SER A 821 19.93 -13.66 29.59
C SER A 821 21.43 -13.96 29.48
N LEU A 822 22.24 -12.92 29.52
CA LEU A 822 23.70 -13.00 29.46
C LEU A 822 24.27 -13.15 30.88
N LEU A 823 24.08 -14.34 31.45
CA LEU A 823 24.58 -14.69 32.77
C LEU A 823 25.91 -15.41 32.64
N LYS A 824 26.85 -15.13 33.54
CA LYS A 824 28.11 -15.85 33.63
C LYS A 824 28.07 -16.91 34.71
N SER A 825 28.47 -18.13 34.36
CA SER A 825 28.51 -19.23 35.33
C SER A 825 29.81 -19.23 36.13
N VAL A 826 29.69 -19.26 37.45
CA VAL A 826 30.79 -19.46 38.40
C VAL A 826 30.53 -20.74 39.17
N ASN A 827 31.27 -21.80 38.84
CA ASN A 827 31.09 -23.10 39.46
C ASN A 827 32.29 -23.44 40.36
N GLY A 828 32.01 -23.85 41.59
CA GLY A 828 32.98 -24.47 42.47
C GLY A 828 33.16 -25.97 42.20
N THR A 829 33.87 -26.62 43.10
CA THR A 829 34.16 -28.04 43.10
C THR A 829 33.36 -28.72 44.23
N PRO A 830 33.41 -30.06 44.37
CA PRO A 830 32.87 -30.71 45.58
C PRO A 830 33.65 -30.41 46.89
N GLY A 831 34.47 -29.36 46.91
CA GLY A 831 35.48 -29.06 47.92
C GLY A 831 35.04 -28.00 48.93
N ARG A 832 35.98 -27.21 49.45
CA ARG A 832 35.66 -25.91 50.03
C ARG A 832 36.27 -24.87 49.13
N ASP A 833 35.42 -24.14 48.44
CA ASP A 833 35.80 -23.14 47.49
C ASP A 833 35.62 -21.73 48.05
N ASN A 834 36.39 -20.80 47.50
CA ASN A 834 36.23 -19.38 47.76
C ASN A 834 35.89 -18.72 46.43
N LEU A 835 34.60 -18.57 46.18
CA LEU A 835 34.05 -18.10 44.92
C LEU A 835 33.82 -16.59 44.98
N THR A 836 34.18 -15.92 43.90
CA THR A 836 33.92 -14.48 43.72
C THR A 836 33.29 -14.31 42.35
N GLY A 837 32.07 -13.79 42.33
CA GLY A 837 31.39 -13.35 41.12
C GLY A 837 32.03 -12.09 40.54
N THR A 838 31.34 -11.51 39.59
CA THR A 838 31.80 -10.36 38.81
C THR A 838 31.04 -9.09 39.25
N ALA A 839 31.04 -8.07 38.39
CA ALA A 839 30.29 -6.85 38.60
C ALA A 839 28.98 -6.81 37.79
N GLY A 840 28.63 -7.90 37.11
CA GLY A 840 27.34 -8.07 36.44
C GLY A 840 26.75 -9.42 36.77
N ASP A 841 25.55 -9.68 36.27
CA ASP A 841 24.73 -10.82 36.70
C ASP A 841 25.41 -12.19 36.47
N ASP A 842 25.57 -12.94 37.54
CA ASP A 842 26.19 -14.26 37.57
C ASP A 842 25.21 -15.36 38.02
N VAL A 843 25.51 -16.59 37.61
CA VAL A 843 24.92 -17.81 38.17
C VAL A 843 26.01 -18.55 38.91
N ILE A 844 25.91 -18.60 40.24
CA ILE A 844 26.95 -19.15 41.11
C ILE A 844 26.46 -20.47 41.70
N ASN A 845 27.22 -21.54 41.48
CA ASN A 845 26.98 -22.84 42.09
C ASN A 845 28.24 -23.25 42.86
N GLY A 846 28.14 -23.28 44.19
CA GLY A 846 29.23 -23.74 45.07
C GLY A 846 29.67 -25.16 44.76
N GLY A 847 28.68 -26.04 44.54
CA GLY A 847 28.88 -27.48 44.53
C GLY A 847 28.81 -28.06 45.94
N GLU A 848 29.15 -29.34 46.07
CA GLU A 848 29.16 -29.99 47.38
C GLU A 848 30.25 -29.39 48.28
N GLY A 849 30.06 -29.44 49.60
CA GLY A 849 31.02 -28.90 50.56
C GLY A 849 30.72 -27.46 51.00
N SER A 850 31.53 -26.89 51.89
CA SER A 850 31.19 -25.63 52.59
C SER A 850 31.97 -24.46 52.01
N ASP A 851 31.29 -23.66 51.19
CA ASP A 851 31.92 -22.65 50.38
C ASP A 851 31.81 -21.25 50.99
N THR A 852 32.74 -20.38 50.60
CA THR A 852 32.62 -18.94 50.84
C THR A 852 32.35 -18.26 49.51
N ILE A 853 31.22 -17.59 49.41
CA ILE A 853 30.73 -17.00 48.16
C ILE A 853 30.63 -15.49 48.34
N THR A 854 31.23 -14.75 47.42
CA THR A 854 31.04 -13.30 47.25
C THR A 854 30.35 -13.12 45.90
N THR A 855 29.11 -12.66 45.86
CA THR A 855 28.34 -12.54 44.61
C THR A 855 28.85 -11.38 43.77
N GLY A 856 29.24 -10.28 44.42
CA GLY A 856 29.67 -9.06 43.76
C GLY A 856 28.49 -8.11 43.51
N ALA A 857 28.57 -7.35 42.42
CA ALA A 857 27.48 -6.48 42.01
C ALA A 857 26.73 -7.13 40.84
N GLY A 858 25.42 -6.89 40.76
CA GLY A 858 24.59 -7.54 39.74
C GLY A 858 23.29 -8.04 40.34
N GLN A 859 22.49 -8.69 39.53
CA GLN A 859 21.40 -9.55 39.98
C GLN A 859 21.87 -11.00 39.90
N ASP A 860 22.43 -11.50 41.00
CA ASP A 860 23.11 -12.79 41.00
C ASP A 860 22.18 -13.92 41.45
N VAL A 861 22.34 -15.11 40.86
CA VAL A 861 21.57 -16.30 41.20
C VAL A 861 22.50 -17.34 41.83
N LEU A 862 22.30 -17.64 43.10
CA LEU A 862 22.94 -18.76 43.78
C LEU A 862 22.12 -20.03 43.60
N VAL A 863 22.69 -21.05 42.98
CA VAL A 863 21.97 -22.28 42.63
C VAL A 863 22.39 -23.41 43.55
N TYR A 864 21.39 -24.03 44.21
CA TYR A 864 21.59 -25.19 45.06
C TYR A 864 20.88 -26.40 44.46
N THR A 865 21.62 -27.50 44.32
CA THR A 865 21.12 -28.70 43.62
C THR A 865 21.22 -29.97 44.44
N SER A 866 21.95 -29.96 45.56
CA SER A 866 22.28 -31.18 46.30
C SER A 866 22.11 -31.02 47.81
N LEU A 867 21.57 -32.05 48.46
CA LEU A 867 21.65 -32.18 49.92
C LEU A 867 23.09 -32.40 50.41
N ARG A 868 24.06 -32.62 49.53
CA ARG A 868 25.47 -32.77 49.92
C ARG A 868 26.22 -31.43 49.98
N ASP A 869 25.58 -30.34 49.59
CA ASP A 869 26.10 -28.99 49.81
C ASP A 869 26.33 -28.80 51.31
N GLY A 870 27.49 -28.26 51.65
CA GLY A 870 27.86 -27.98 53.02
C GLY A 870 27.10 -26.76 53.56
N LEU A 871 27.65 -26.15 54.61
CA LEU A 871 27.15 -24.85 55.06
C LEU A 871 27.89 -23.74 54.33
N ASP A 872 27.27 -23.18 53.31
CA ASP A 872 27.85 -22.09 52.55
C ASP A 872 27.73 -20.77 53.28
N THR A 873 28.70 -19.89 53.05
CA THR A 873 28.72 -18.54 53.59
C THR A 873 28.73 -17.53 52.45
N VAL A 874 27.61 -16.85 52.24
CA VAL A 874 27.50 -15.75 51.28
C VAL A 874 27.83 -14.44 52.00
N THR A 875 28.78 -13.68 51.49
CA THR A 875 29.39 -12.57 52.21
C THR A 875 28.73 -11.21 51.97
N ASP A 876 28.02 -11.05 50.86
CA ASP A 876 27.53 -9.76 50.34
C ASP A 876 26.14 -9.84 49.66
N PHE A 877 25.36 -10.89 49.93
CA PHE A 877 24.01 -11.07 49.37
C PHE A 877 23.15 -9.80 49.54
N THR A 878 22.58 -9.31 48.43
CA THR A 878 21.77 -8.10 48.37
C THR A 878 20.29 -8.44 48.16
N PRO A 879 19.44 -8.39 49.21
CA PRO A 879 18.02 -8.72 49.09
C PRO A 879 17.30 -7.86 48.06
N GLY A 880 16.52 -8.51 47.19
CA GLY A 880 15.78 -7.88 46.09
C GLY A 880 16.60 -7.63 44.82
N SER A 881 17.91 -7.88 44.85
CA SER A 881 18.76 -7.97 43.66
C SER A 881 19.14 -9.43 43.41
N ASP A 882 19.71 -10.07 44.43
CA ASP A 882 20.19 -11.44 44.36
C ASP A 882 19.08 -12.43 44.70
N ARG A 883 19.20 -13.64 44.15
CA ARG A 883 18.25 -14.73 44.34
C ARG A 883 18.97 -16.03 44.67
N ILE A 884 18.35 -16.82 45.53
CA ILE A 884 18.73 -18.21 45.80
C ILE A 884 17.73 -19.09 45.07
N ASP A 885 18.20 -19.94 44.18
CA ASP A 885 17.39 -20.92 43.47
C ASP A 885 17.53 -22.29 44.14
N LEU A 886 16.46 -22.71 44.81
CA LEU A 886 16.34 -24.02 45.46
C LEU A 886 15.51 -25.01 44.63
N SER A 887 15.04 -24.64 43.44
CA SER A 887 14.03 -25.39 42.70
C SER A 887 14.47 -26.83 42.37
N ALA A 888 15.70 -27.01 41.89
CA ALA A 888 16.25 -28.32 41.57
C ALA A 888 16.43 -29.18 42.83
N LEU A 889 16.92 -28.60 43.92
CA LEU A 889 17.07 -29.29 45.20
C LEU A 889 15.71 -29.74 45.76
N LEU A 890 14.72 -28.85 45.80
CA LEU A 890 13.38 -29.18 46.28
C LEU A 890 12.69 -30.24 45.42
N ALA A 891 12.80 -30.13 44.09
CA ALA A 891 12.27 -31.12 43.17
C ALA A 891 12.91 -32.51 43.40
N SER A 892 14.21 -32.57 43.68
CA SER A 892 14.89 -33.84 43.99
C SER A 892 14.36 -34.54 45.26
N LEU A 893 13.68 -33.78 46.13
CA LEU A 893 13.08 -34.26 47.38
C LEU A 893 11.56 -34.46 47.26
N GLY A 894 10.97 -34.19 46.09
CA GLY A 894 9.52 -34.22 45.91
C GLY A 894 8.78 -33.12 46.67
N ILE A 895 9.46 -32.02 47.00
CA ILE A 895 8.87 -30.88 47.72
C ILE A 895 8.37 -29.86 46.68
N ASP A 896 7.10 -29.47 46.81
CA ASP A 896 6.53 -28.36 46.03
C ASP A 896 7.12 -27.02 46.54
N PRO A 897 7.84 -26.26 45.69
CA PRO A 897 8.41 -24.96 46.06
C PRO A 897 7.37 -24.00 46.67
N ALA A 898 6.14 -23.99 46.15
CA ALA A 898 5.08 -23.10 46.63
C ALA A 898 4.60 -23.43 48.07
N GLN A 899 4.86 -24.65 48.54
CA GLN A 899 4.53 -25.09 49.89
C GLN A 899 5.75 -25.14 50.81
N ALA A 900 6.96 -24.94 50.29
CA ALA A 900 8.19 -25.20 51.01
C ALA A 900 8.32 -24.37 52.30
N MET A 901 7.96 -23.09 52.26
CA MET A 901 7.95 -22.23 53.45
C MET A 901 6.80 -22.58 54.41
N ALA A 902 5.58 -22.76 53.88
CA ALA A 902 4.38 -23.01 54.70
C ALA A 902 4.45 -24.34 55.47
N ALA A 903 4.98 -25.39 54.83
CA ALA A 903 5.21 -26.69 55.45
C ALA A 903 6.50 -26.74 56.30
N SER A 904 7.24 -25.63 56.38
CA SER A 904 8.52 -25.50 57.08
C SER A 904 9.64 -26.41 56.55
N HIS A 905 9.56 -26.79 55.27
CA HIS A 905 10.68 -27.40 54.55
C HIS A 905 11.82 -26.40 54.36
N VAL A 906 11.53 -25.13 54.10
CA VAL A 906 12.52 -24.05 54.06
C VAL A 906 12.25 -23.09 55.21
N ARG A 907 13.29 -22.71 55.96
CA ARG A 907 13.18 -21.82 57.12
C ARG A 907 14.27 -20.76 57.09
N LEU A 908 13.91 -19.54 57.48
CA LEU A 908 14.84 -18.43 57.66
C LEU A 908 15.08 -18.20 59.15
N VAL A 909 16.32 -18.39 59.62
CA VAL A 909 16.67 -18.30 61.04
C VAL A 909 17.79 -17.30 61.25
N ASN A 910 17.52 -16.23 62.00
CA ASN A 910 18.56 -15.25 62.36
C ASN A 910 19.60 -15.88 63.30
N SER A 911 20.87 -15.57 63.07
CA SER A 911 22.01 -15.98 63.88
C SER A 911 22.98 -14.80 64.09
N SER A 912 24.00 -14.98 64.94
CA SER A 912 25.04 -13.96 65.12
C SER A 912 25.91 -13.72 63.87
N ALA A 913 25.89 -14.64 62.91
CA ALA A 913 26.64 -14.53 61.66
C ALA A 913 25.81 -13.97 60.48
N GLY A 914 24.52 -13.68 60.69
CA GLY A 914 23.56 -13.33 59.64
C GLY A 914 22.35 -14.28 59.64
N VAL A 915 21.59 -14.33 58.56
CA VAL A 915 20.43 -15.25 58.44
C VAL A 915 20.85 -16.58 57.83
N GLN A 916 20.34 -17.67 58.40
CA GLN A 916 20.47 -19.01 57.86
C GLN A 916 19.27 -19.35 57.00
N VAL A 917 19.51 -19.86 55.79
CA VAL A 917 18.52 -20.59 55.00
C VAL A 917 18.68 -22.06 55.37
N GLN A 918 17.70 -22.61 56.07
CA GLN A 918 17.68 -23.99 56.52
C GLN A 918 16.71 -24.81 55.67
N LEU A 919 17.08 -26.06 55.42
CA LEU A 919 16.26 -27.05 54.75
C LEU A 919 15.95 -28.21 55.68
N ASP A 920 14.68 -28.63 55.66
CA ASP A 920 14.12 -29.73 56.40
C ASP A 920 13.44 -30.68 55.40
N THR A 921 13.96 -31.91 55.30
CA THR A 921 13.59 -32.86 54.24
C THR A 921 12.20 -33.45 54.42
N ASP A 922 11.64 -33.44 55.64
CA ASP A 922 10.30 -33.95 55.94
C ASP A 922 9.38 -32.88 56.57
N GLY A 923 9.90 -31.67 56.76
CA GLY A 923 9.14 -30.49 57.14
C GLY A 923 8.62 -30.58 58.58
N SER A 924 7.67 -29.71 58.94
CA SER A 924 7.17 -29.63 60.32
C SER A 924 6.50 -30.91 60.85
N ALA A 925 6.16 -31.86 59.97
CA ALA A 925 5.46 -33.10 60.31
C ALA A 925 6.39 -34.30 60.58
N GLY A 926 7.66 -34.22 60.19
CA GLY A 926 8.58 -35.35 60.28
C GLY A 926 9.67 -35.21 61.35
N PRO A 927 10.42 -36.29 61.63
CA PRO A 927 11.47 -36.30 62.64
C PRO A 927 12.82 -35.73 62.18
N ALA A 928 13.00 -35.36 60.90
CA ALA A 928 14.27 -34.80 60.44
C ALA A 928 14.53 -33.45 61.11
N VAL A 929 15.81 -33.18 61.36
CA VAL A 929 16.24 -31.91 61.95
C VAL A 929 16.59 -30.94 60.81
N PRO A 930 16.07 -29.70 60.81
CA PRO A 930 16.46 -28.69 59.82
C PRO A 930 17.97 -28.51 59.79
N ARG A 931 18.55 -28.56 58.59
CA ARG A 931 19.98 -28.31 58.37
C ARG A 931 20.16 -26.94 57.73
N ALA A 932 21.10 -26.15 58.25
CA ALA A 932 21.54 -24.94 57.56
C ALA A 932 22.27 -25.31 56.26
N LEU A 933 21.79 -24.76 55.14
CA LEU A 933 22.46 -24.83 53.84
C LEU A 933 23.30 -23.59 53.59
N ILE A 934 22.78 -22.43 53.97
CA ILE A 934 23.35 -21.13 53.60
C ILE A 934 23.36 -20.22 54.82
N VAL A 935 24.44 -19.47 55.02
CA VAL A 935 24.51 -18.29 55.89
C VAL A 935 24.70 -17.06 55.03
N LEU A 936 23.74 -16.13 55.06
CA LEU A 936 23.85 -14.83 54.41
C LEU A 936 24.33 -13.80 55.43
N ARG A 937 25.59 -13.37 55.30
CA ARG A 937 26.19 -12.40 56.22
C ARG A 937 25.57 -11.01 56.04
N GLY A 938 25.38 -10.29 57.14
CA GLY A 938 24.86 -8.91 57.12
C GLY A 938 23.38 -8.79 56.76
N VAL A 939 22.70 -9.89 56.43
CA VAL A 939 21.27 -9.95 56.11
C VAL A 939 20.49 -10.54 57.29
N THR A 940 19.26 -10.06 57.49
CA THR A 940 18.30 -10.59 58.47
C THR A 940 17.11 -11.24 57.76
N ALA A 941 16.46 -12.19 58.42
CA ALA A 941 15.28 -12.88 57.89
C ALA A 941 14.15 -11.92 57.47
N SER A 942 14.00 -10.78 58.16
CA SER A 942 12.99 -9.76 57.83
C SER A 942 13.26 -8.98 56.54
N GLN A 943 14.48 -9.03 56.01
CA GLN A 943 14.83 -8.37 54.75
C GLN A 943 14.55 -9.26 53.53
N LEU A 944 14.35 -10.56 53.75
CA LEU A 944 14.09 -11.54 52.70
C LEU A 944 12.59 -11.74 52.48
N GLN A 945 12.20 -11.92 51.22
CA GLN A 945 10.87 -12.30 50.78
C GLN A 945 10.97 -13.59 49.97
N SER A 946 10.18 -14.62 50.33
CA SER A 946 10.30 -15.95 49.71
C SER A 946 10.11 -15.92 48.19
N SER A 947 9.10 -15.18 47.73
CA SER A 947 8.76 -15.08 46.30
C SER A 947 9.80 -14.31 45.49
N ARG A 948 10.53 -13.39 46.13
CA ARG A 948 11.52 -12.52 45.48
C ARG A 948 12.92 -13.13 45.53
N ASP A 949 13.38 -13.50 46.72
CA ASP A 949 14.78 -13.85 46.99
C ASP A 949 15.04 -15.37 47.01
N LEU A 950 14.02 -16.21 47.18
CA LEU A 950 14.18 -17.68 47.23
C LEU A 950 13.47 -18.42 46.09
N GLY A 951 12.60 -17.73 45.34
CA GLY A 951 11.77 -18.36 44.32
C GLY A 951 10.70 -19.31 44.86
N LEU A 952 10.19 -19.07 46.08
CA LEU A 952 9.23 -19.90 46.79
C LEU A 952 7.89 -19.21 47.07
#